data_AF-A0A5C6A783-F1
#
_entry.id   AF-A0A5C6A783-F1
#
_cell.length_a   1.000
_cell.length_b   1.000
_cell.length_c   1.000
_cell.angle_alpha   90.00
_cell.angle_beta   90.00
_cell.angle_gamma   90.00
#
_symmetry.space_group_name_H-M   'P 1'
#
loop_
_entity.id
_entity.type
_entity.pdbx_description
1 polymer ?
#
loop_
_entity_poly.entity_id
_entity_poly.type
_entity_poly.pdbx_seq_one_letter_code
_entity_poly.pdbx_strand_id
1 'polypeptide(L)'
;MWKLGRSRTYSRRSTTFMLCTVAMVLTTTPTKAEPPSAREVEIQDLVSANHWLRYVPETDRFFGIHHTEFTWEESEVRARTVHEFNGAVGRLASIRNQQENAAVYELSRAYRRDVWLAGTDIGSEGTWRWAKAEGTGAQFWKGAANGQPVGGAYANFAAGEPNNYAAGQHHLKMYWWSGSWDDESLGRKMGYVVEWDAADVVGPDVASPPPALSSIPVPLPKDLDHFVKDRSKAIALGKALFWDMQVGSDGRTACATCHAPAGIDQRLVNVVNPGAPGSVFGPQRNGQAELLADAIAQFKADNKINTRVNAADFPLSKLEDDTRSIFDNRLVRDSKQVFGSAGVVRKDFVRINEGSPIDEGSLVFDPVFNLSGANARQVTARDTPTTINAVFFDRLFWDGRANHHFNGVNPFGDLDPTARVLKHVKRSETKTTWGWYRATARYWWFGWRSFEYWAWGPTQTTVHIDNLEPTKILLNNAALASQAVGPPLSGVEMSWHGRDFKEIGRKMLLLRALALQNVHPTDSVLANFRHGSANGLNQNYSDLVREAFVDHWWSSPNVTDEGYTQMESNFSLFWGLSLMLYQSTLVSDDAPYDRWANGDESALSESAKRGLKLFLNEGKCINCHGGPEFAGATISDIRNGDSIKLIERMVMGNGEEAWYDNGFYNIGVRPTLEDIAVGADHPTFGPLSYTKQRQNGRDIGQSDTVSGRITVDGGFKTPTLRNIELTGPYFHTGGYRTLKETVEFYVRGGTFWKENQQDIDPDVDGIPELQDDADPQGIDDIVNFMKSLTDDRVRFQKAPFDHPELIVPDGHSGVENGIAKDVIIQIPAVGRDGGERIRAFEEIVQ
;
A
#
# COMPACT_ATOMS: atom_id res chain seq x y z
N MET A 1 21.39 -13.36 69.02
CA MET A 1 21.31 -12.21 69.94
C MET A 1 20.05 -11.41 69.60
N TRP A 2 19.37 -10.91 70.65
CA TRP A 2 18.23 -9.97 70.74
C TRP A 2 17.98 -9.02 69.54
N LYS A 3 16.79 -8.48 69.22
CA LYS A 3 15.47 -8.32 69.89
C LYS A 3 14.44 -7.77 68.86
N LEU A 4 13.15 -8.12 69.05
CA LEU A 4 11.88 -7.32 68.99
C LEU A 4 11.80 -6.09 68.05
N GLY A 5 10.72 -5.79 67.30
CA GLY A 5 9.34 -6.28 67.28
C GLY A 5 8.38 -5.08 67.05
N ARG A 6 7.29 -5.29 66.29
CA ARG A 6 5.88 -4.88 66.58
C ARG A 6 5.06 -4.69 65.29
N SER A 7 4.02 -5.52 65.19
CA SER A 7 2.80 -5.25 64.44
C SER A 7 1.84 -4.38 65.27
N ARG A 8 0.93 -3.68 64.60
CA ARG A 8 -0.36 -3.26 65.16
C ARG A 8 -1.45 -3.37 64.09
N THR A 9 -2.56 -3.94 64.51
CA THR A 9 -3.81 -4.18 63.79
C THR A 9 -4.91 -3.21 64.26
N TYR A 10 -6.05 -3.28 63.54
CA TYR A 10 -7.44 -2.93 63.88
C TYR A 10 -7.97 -1.53 63.53
N SER A 11 -9.01 -1.46 62.66
CA SER A 11 -10.42 -1.64 63.06
C SER A 11 -11.39 -1.16 61.97
N ARG A 12 -12.39 -2.00 61.63
CA ARG A 12 -13.63 -1.61 60.90
C ARG A 12 -14.52 -0.74 61.79
N ARG A 13 -15.23 0.22 61.19
CA ARG A 13 -16.58 0.65 61.63
C ARG A 13 -17.43 1.01 60.42
N SER A 14 -18.66 0.49 60.43
CA SER A 14 -19.74 0.77 59.51
C SER A 14 -20.46 2.05 59.90
N THR A 15 -20.91 2.86 58.95
CA THR A 15 -22.03 3.81 59.15
C THR A 15 -22.72 4.07 57.81
N THR A 16 -24.01 3.76 57.78
CA THR A 16 -25.02 4.08 56.76
C THR A 16 -25.24 5.60 56.72
N PHE A 17 -25.38 6.23 55.53
CA PHE A 17 -26.50 7.13 55.18
C PHE A 17 -26.35 7.78 53.78
N MET A 18 -27.50 7.79 53.10
CA MET A 18 -28.01 8.79 52.15
C MET A 18 -27.53 8.82 50.68
N LEU A 19 -28.46 8.40 49.82
CA LEU A 19 -28.54 8.71 48.40
C LEU A 19 -28.52 10.24 48.17
N CYS A 20 -27.60 10.68 47.32
CA CYS A 20 -27.76 11.87 46.49
C CYS A 20 -27.30 11.52 45.08
N THR A 21 -28.26 11.48 44.17
CA THR A 21 -28.08 11.30 42.73
C THR A 21 -27.37 12.53 42.18
N VAL A 22 -26.09 12.41 41.83
CA VAL A 22 -25.42 13.37 40.94
C VAL A 22 -25.11 12.62 39.66
N ALA A 23 -25.89 12.94 38.62
CA ALA A 23 -25.59 12.56 37.25
C ALA A 23 -24.28 13.23 36.85
N MET A 24 -23.18 12.48 36.82
CA MET A 24 -22.00 12.87 36.06
C MET A 24 -22.34 12.69 34.58
N VAL A 25 -22.74 13.80 33.95
CA VAL A 25 -22.65 13.96 32.50
C VAL A 25 -21.16 13.85 32.16
N LEU A 26 -20.78 12.73 31.54
CA LEU A 26 -19.52 12.59 30.83
C LEU A 26 -19.57 13.60 29.67
N THR A 27 -18.95 14.75 29.86
CA THR A 27 -18.62 15.65 28.75
C THR A 27 -17.59 14.92 27.90
N THR A 28 -18.02 14.45 26.74
CA THR A 28 -17.12 14.12 25.64
C THR A 28 -16.26 15.34 25.36
N THR A 29 -14.95 15.21 25.51
CA THR A 29 -14.02 16.16 24.90
C THR A 29 -14.26 16.09 23.39
N PRO A 30 -14.57 17.22 22.71
CA PRO A 30 -14.67 17.21 21.27
C PRO A 30 -13.30 16.81 20.71
N THR A 31 -13.31 15.90 19.74
CA THR A 31 -12.21 15.73 18.81
C THR A 31 -11.78 17.12 18.34
N LYS A 32 -10.48 17.38 18.34
CA LYS A 32 -9.96 18.60 17.74
C LYS A 32 -10.19 18.42 16.24
N ALA A 33 -11.31 18.95 15.73
CA ALA A 33 -11.59 19.00 14.32
C ALA A 33 -10.37 19.63 13.62
N GLU A 34 -10.01 19.09 12.45
CA GLU A 34 -9.05 19.75 11.59
C GLU A 34 -9.49 21.20 11.38
N PRO A 35 -8.54 22.15 11.34
CA PRO A 35 -8.91 23.53 11.02
C PRO A 35 -9.61 23.54 9.66
N PRO A 36 -10.72 24.28 9.51
CA PRO A 36 -11.48 24.29 8.27
C PRO A 36 -10.58 24.70 7.09
N SER A 37 -10.78 24.07 5.93
CA SER A 37 -10.04 24.40 4.71
C SER A 37 -10.27 25.88 4.34
N ALA A 38 -9.38 26.48 3.56
CA ALA A 38 -9.56 27.86 3.09
C ALA A 38 -10.90 28.03 2.35
N ARG A 39 -11.31 27.00 1.60
CA ARG A 39 -12.61 26.94 0.92
C ARG A 39 -13.77 26.85 1.92
N GLU A 40 -13.66 26.02 2.96
CA GLU A 40 -14.69 25.93 4.01
C GLU A 40 -14.88 27.24 4.76
N VAL A 41 -13.79 27.97 5.05
CA VAL A 41 -13.85 29.31 5.65
C VAL A 41 -14.55 30.29 4.70
N GLU A 42 -14.20 30.29 3.41
CA GLU A 42 -14.83 31.16 2.42
C GLU A 42 -16.33 30.87 2.25
N ILE A 43 -16.72 29.59 2.20
CA ILE A 43 -18.13 29.18 2.16
C ILE A 43 -18.87 29.68 3.41
N GLN A 44 -18.29 29.51 4.59
CA GLN A 44 -18.88 29.98 5.85
C GLN A 44 -19.04 31.50 5.86
N ASP A 45 -18.05 32.24 5.36
CA ASP A 45 -18.09 33.70 5.23
C ASP A 45 -19.19 34.15 4.25
N LEU A 46 -19.32 33.50 3.09
CA LEU A 46 -20.35 33.80 2.10
C LEU A 46 -21.77 33.55 2.64
N VAL A 47 -22.01 32.40 3.29
CA VAL A 47 -23.33 32.09 3.88
C VAL A 47 -23.64 33.04 5.03
N SER A 48 -22.67 33.36 5.88
CA SER A 48 -22.85 34.27 7.01
C SER A 48 -23.11 35.71 6.57
N ALA A 49 -22.50 36.15 5.46
CA ALA A 49 -22.71 37.47 4.89
C ALA A 49 -24.06 37.61 4.14
N ASN A 50 -24.65 36.50 3.67
CA ASN A 50 -25.81 36.50 2.79
C ASN A 50 -27.00 35.74 3.37
N HIS A 51 -27.96 36.46 3.97
CA HIS A 51 -29.16 35.84 4.56
C HIS A 51 -30.06 35.07 3.58
N TRP A 52 -29.90 35.35 2.27
CA TRP A 52 -30.68 34.83 1.16
C TRP A 52 -30.03 33.58 0.55
N LEU A 53 -28.88 33.16 1.06
CA LEU A 53 -28.05 32.08 0.54
C LEU A 53 -27.95 30.94 1.56
N ARG A 54 -27.93 29.70 1.08
CA ARG A 54 -27.61 28.49 1.85
C ARG A 54 -26.61 27.64 1.07
N TYR A 55 -25.76 26.93 1.79
CA TYR A 55 -24.86 25.93 1.26
C TYR A 55 -25.30 24.54 1.76
N VAL A 56 -25.28 23.56 0.87
CA VAL A 56 -25.60 22.16 1.16
C VAL A 56 -24.35 21.32 0.93
N PRO A 57 -23.62 20.92 1.99
CA PRO A 57 -22.35 20.19 1.87
C PRO A 57 -22.49 18.85 1.14
N GLU A 58 -23.60 18.14 1.31
CA GLU A 58 -23.82 16.81 0.75
C GLU A 58 -23.89 16.79 -0.78
N THR A 59 -24.14 17.95 -1.40
CA THR A 59 -24.20 18.10 -2.85
C THR A 59 -23.26 19.18 -3.39
N ASP A 60 -22.45 19.79 -2.51
CA ASP A 60 -21.52 20.87 -2.82
C ASP A 60 -22.18 22.02 -3.63
N ARG A 61 -23.36 22.47 -3.19
CA ARG A 61 -24.17 23.48 -3.90
C ARG A 61 -24.61 24.63 -3.03
N PHE A 62 -24.71 25.80 -3.66
CA PHE A 62 -25.37 26.97 -3.10
C PHE A 62 -26.80 27.09 -3.62
N PHE A 63 -27.72 27.48 -2.74
CA PHE A 63 -29.10 27.84 -3.06
C PHE A 63 -29.39 29.27 -2.61
N GLY A 64 -29.93 30.09 -3.50
CA GLY A 64 -30.25 31.49 -3.23
C GLY A 64 -31.68 31.83 -3.59
N ILE A 65 -32.39 32.53 -2.70
CA ILE A 65 -33.77 32.96 -2.97
C ILE A 65 -33.84 34.34 -3.61
N HIS A 66 -34.62 34.43 -4.68
CA HIS A 66 -35.01 35.68 -5.30
C HIS A 66 -36.51 35.91 -5.09
N HIS A 67 -36.87 36.94 -4.32
CA HIS A 67 -38.24 37.17 -3.87
C HIS A 67 -39.09 38.05 -4.82
N THR A 68 -38.51 38.60 -5.89
CA THR A 68 -39.28 39.34 -6.90
C THR A 68 -40.08 38.34 -7.75
N GLU A 69 -41.35 38.65 -8.00
CA GLU A 69 -42.30 37.71 -8.57
C GLU A 69 -42.29 37.73 -10.11
N PHE A 70 -42.02 36.57 -10.71
CA PHE A 70 -41.98 36.35 -12.16
C PHE A 70 -42.74 35.07 -12.53
N THR A 71 -43.09 34.90 -13.81
CA THR A 71 -43.56 33.59 -14.27
C THR A 71 -42.45 32.55 -14.18
N TRP A 72 -42.80 31.27 -14.25
CA TRP A 72 -41.81 30.20 -14.21
C TRP A 72 -40.80 30.32 -15.37
N GLU A 73 -41.28 30.61 -16.58
CA GLU A 73 -40.45 30.77 -17.79
C GLU A 73 -39.55 32.00 -17.67
N GLU A 74 -40.08 33.12 -17.16
CA GLU A 74 -39.28 34.30 -16.86
C GLU A 74 -38.20 33.99 -15.81
N SER A 75 -38.52 33.16 -14.81
CA SER A 75 -37.60 32.79 -13.73
C SER A 75 -36.48 31.86 -14.22
N GLU A 76 -36.79 30.90 -15.10
CA GLU A 76 -35.82 29.99 -15.72
C GLU A 76 -34.76 30.76 -16.50
N VAL A 77 -35.18 31.71 -17.35
CA VAL A 77 -34.29 32.55 -18.13
C VAL A 77 -33.47 33.47 -17.22
N ARG A 78 -34.11 34.08 -16.21
CA ARG A 78 -33.43 35.03 -15.31
C ARG A 78 -32.42 34.36 -14.40
N ALA A 79 -32.67 33.14 -13.94
CA ALA A 79 -31.71 32.35 -13.18
C ALA A 79 -30.36 32.25 -13.92
N ARG A 80 -30.39 32.10 -15.24
CA ARG A 80 -29.19 31.96 -16.09
C ARG A 80 -28.58 33.27 -16.59
N THR A 81 -29.34 34.36 -16.62
CA THR A 81 -28.93 35.60 -17.30
C THR A 81 -28.70 36.79 -16.36
N VAL A 82 -29.26 36.73 -15.15
CA VAL A 82 -29.21 37.84 -14.19
C VAL A 82 -28.49 37.44 -12.90
N HIS A 83 -28.50 36.16 -12.55
CA HIS A 83 -28.02 35.68 -11.26
C HIS A 83 -26.63 35.05 -11.36
N GLU A 84 -25.65 35.92 -11.61
CA GLU A 84 -24.23 35.60 -11.44
C GLU A 84 -23.84 35.78 -9.96
N PHE A 85 -23.17 34.79 -9.38
CA PHE A 85 -22.68 34.85 -8.00
C PHE A 85 -21.20 34.45 -7.97
N ASN A 86 -20.32 35.38 -7.58
CA ASN A 86 -18.87 35.22 -7.67
C ASN A 86 -18.34 34.72 -9.04
N GLY A 87 -18.95 35.11 -10.15
CA GLY A 87 -18.58 34.63 -11.49
C GLY A 87 -19.32 33.37 -11.94
N ALA A 88 -20.01 32.67 -11.05
CA ALA A 88 -20.80 31.48 -11.37
C ALA A 88 -22.17 31.84 -11.94
N VAL A 89 -22.55 31.20 -13.05
CA VAL A 89 -23.87 31.37 -13.67
C VAL A 89 -24.91 30.50 -12.97
N GLY A 90 -25.98 31.12 -12.48
CA GLY A 90 -27.07 30.43 -11.78
C GLY A 90 -27.99 29.60 -12.67
N ARG A 91 -28.73 28.69 -12.04
CA ARG A 91 -29.81 27.91 -12.67
C ARG A 91 -31.01 27.84 -11.75
N LEU A 92 -32.22 27.67 -12.29
CA LEU A 92 -33.38 27.44 -11.44
C LEU A 92 -33.17 26.14 -10.65
N ALA A 93 -33.48 26.13 -9.36
CA ALA A 93 -33.07 25.07 -8.45
C ALA A 93 -33.71 23.72 -8.78
N SER A 94 -32.88 22.67 -8.77
CA SER A 94 -33.31 21.27 -8.80
C SER A 94 -33.01 20.61 -7.47
N ILE A 95 -33.86 19.68 -7.03
CA ILE A 95 -33.76 19.08 -5.68
C ILE A 95 -33.47 17.58 -5.79
N ARG A 96 -32.33 17.17 -5.25
CA ARG A 96 -31.75 15.82 -5.37
C ARG A 96 -31.94 14.98 -4.12
N ASN A 97 -32.03 15.61 -2.96
CA ASN A 97 -32.17 14.95 -1.67
C ASN A 97 -32.94 15.80 -0.65
N GLN A 98 -33.12 15.24 0.55
CA GLN A 98 -33.85 15.88 1.65
C GLN A 98 -33.13 17.14 2.16
N GLN A 99 -31.80 17.17 2.13
CA GLN A 99 -30.98 18.28 2.62
C GLN A 99 -31.15 19.52 1.73
N GLU A 100 -31.13 19.35 0.41
CA GLU A 100 -31.44 20.42 -0.55
C GLU A 100 -32.87 20.92 -0.37
N ASN A 101 -33.85 20.01 -0.21
CA ASN A 101 -35.23 20.41 0.04
C ASN A 101 -35.37 21.26 1.32
N ALA A 102 -34.68 20.86 2.39
CA ALA A 102 -34.67 21.59 3.65
C ALA A 102 -34.02 22.97 3.51
N ALA A 103 -32.90 23.08 2.80
CA ALA A 103 -32.22 24.35 2.56
C ALA A 103 -33.11 25.34 1.79
N VAL A 104 -33.76 24.85 0.73
CA VAL A 104 -34.69 25.67 -0.07
C VAL A 104 -35.96 26.03 0.71
N TYR A 105 -36.49 25.11 1.51
CA TYR A 105 -37.61 25.38 2.40
C TYR A 105 -37.27 26.48 3.42
N GLU A 106 -36.10 26.43 4.05
CA GLU A 106 -35.69 27.45 5.01
C GLU A 106 -35.55 28.84 4.36
N LEU A 107 -35.06 28.90 3.12
CA LEU A 107 -35.04 30.13 2.33
C LEU A 107 -36.46 30.64 2.03
N SER A 108 -37.33 29.79 1.49
CA SER A 108 -38.73 30.14 1.17
C SER A 108 -39.50 30.60 2.41
N ARG A 109 -39.35 29.88 3.53
CA ARG A 109 -39.97 30.18 4.82
C ARG A 109 -39.49 31.50 5.42
N ALA A 110 -38.20 31.82 5.30
CA ALA A 110 -37.63 33.07 5.80
C ALA A 110 -38.30 34.30 5.15
N TYR A 111 -38.67 34.20 3.87
CA TYR A 111 -39.36 35.27 3.14
C TYR A 111 -40.89 35.12 3.11
N ARG A 112 -41.42 33.98 3.60
CA ARG A 112 -42.84 33.61 3.57
C ARG A 112 -43.44 33.70 2.17
N ARG A 113 -42.72 33.14 1.19
CA ARG A 113 -43.11 33.15 -0.23
C ARG A 113 -43.00 31.76 -0.81
N ASP A 114 -44.05 31.32 -1.51
CA ASP A 114 -43.93 30.18 -2.40
C ASP A 114 -42.91 30.51 -3.49
N VAL A 115 -42.17 29.50 -3.93
CA VAL A 115 -41.05 29.67 -4.86
C VAL A 115 -41.11 28.68 -6.00
N TRP A 116 -40.72 29.13 -7.19
CA TRP A 116 -40.47 28.26 -8.34
C TRP A 116 -39.22 27.42 -8.17
N LEU A 117 -39.34 26.16 -8.60
CA LEU A 117 -38.25 25.21 -8.80
C LEU A 117 -38.20 24.79 -10.27
N ALA A 118 -37.10 24.18 -10.71
CA ALA A 118 -36.90 23.82 -12.12
C ALA A 118 -37.76 22.66 -12.63
N GLY A 119 -38.63 22.06 -11.81
CA GLY A 119 -39.45 20.93 -12.25
C GLY A 119 -40.52 21.33 -13.25
N THR A 120 -40.69 20.56 -14.31
CA THR A 120 -41.76 20.72 -15.30
C THR A 120 -42.14 19.38 -15.94
N ASP A 121 -43.39 19.23 -16.35
CA ASP A 121 -43.85 18.12 -17.19
C ASP A 121 -44.31 18.59 -18.59
N ILE A 122 -43.93 19.81 -18.97
CA ILE A 122 -44.12 20.31 -20.34
C ILE A 122 -43.55 19.30 -21.35
N GLY A 123 -44.39 18.94 -22.32
CA GLY A 123 -44.05 18.00 -23.39
C GLY A 123 -44.52 16.56 -23.16
N SER A 124 -44.76 16.16 -21.91
CA SER A 124 -45.40 14.87 -21.60
C SER A 124 -46.06 14.92 -20.22
N GLU A 125 -47.37 15.11 -20.21
CA GLU A 125 -48.21 15.15 -19.01
C GLU A 125 -47.90 14.00 -18.02
N GLY A 126 -47.71 14.36 -16.74
CA GLY A 126 -47.37 13.43 -15.67
C GLY A 126 -45.93 12.88 -15.74
N THR A 127 -45.08 13.40 -16.62
CA THR A 127 -43.65 13.05 -16.72
C THR A 127 -42.79 14.24 -16.31
N TRP A 128 -42.52 14.33 -15.02
CA TRP A 128 -41.83 15.47 -14.42
C TRP A 128 -40.31 15.35 -14.56
N ARG A 129 -39.72 16.40 -15.11
CA ARG A 129 -38.28 16.53 -15.41
C ARG A 129 -37.75 17.84 -14.84
N TRP A 130 -36.47 17.84 -14.48
CA TRP A 130 -35.77 19.09 -14.18
C TRP A 130 -35.49 19.85 -15.48
N ALA A 131 -35.78 21.15 -15.50
CA ALA A 131 -35.59 21.97 -16.69
C ALA A 131 -34.10 22.20 -16.99
N LYS A 132 -33.70 21.89 -18.23
CA LYS A 132 -32.45 22.34 -18.86
C LYS A 132 -32.82 23.22 -20.06
N ALA A 133 -31.86 23.96 -20.62
CA ALA A 133 -32.05 24.90 -21.73
C ALA A 133 -32.78 24.32 -22.97
N GLU A 134 -32.95 22.99 -23.06
CA GLU A 134 -33.65 22.29 -24.15
C GLU A 134 -34.78 21.33 -23.68
N GLY A 135 -35.19 21.34 -22.39
CA GLY A 135 -36.25 20.46 -21.89
C GLY A 135 -35.87 18.97 -21.70
N THR A 136 -34.58 18.65 -21.75
CA THR A 136 -34.04 17.28 -21.74
C THR A 136 -33.56 16.78 -20.38
N GLY A 137 -33.87 17.47 -19.28
CA GLY A 137 -33.33 17.09 -17.97
C GLY A 137 -33.91 15.78 -17.41
N ALA A 138 -33.27 15.31 -16.35
CA ALA A 138 -33.56 14.02 -15.73
C ALA A 138 -35.01 13.96 -15.25
N GLN A 139 -35.69 12.85 -15.56
CA GLN A 139 -37.02 12.56 -15.03
C GLN A 139 -36.89 12.18 -13.55
N PHE A 140 -37.64 12.86 -12.68
CA PHE A 140 -37.64 12.56 -11.25
C PHE A 140 -38.96 11.99 -10.76
N TRP A 141 -40.07 12.20 -11.48
CA TRP A 141 -41.39 11.69 -11.09
C TRP A 141 -42.22 11.23 -12.29
N LYS A 142 -43.06 10.21 -12.06
CA LYS A 142 -43.99 9.67 -13.04
C LYS A 142 -45.38 9.45 -12.44
N GLY A 143 -46.39 10.07 -13.05
CA GLY A 143 -47.80 9.98 -12.68
C GLY A 143 -48.33 11.27 -12.04
N ALA A 144 -49.64 11.30 -11.78
CA ALA A 144 -50.33 12.37 -11.07
C ALA A 144 -50.24 12.17 -9.55
N ALA A 145 -51.29 12.51 -8.79
CA ALA A 145 -51.38 12.41 -7.32
C ALA A 145 -50.97 11.07 -6.69
N ASN A 146 -51.07 9.97 -7.45
CA ASN A 146 -50.68 8.61 -7.05
C ASN A 146 -49.40 8.12 -7.77
N GLY A 147 -48.62 9.04 -8.30
CA GLY A 147 -47.37 8.77 -9.00
C GLY A 147 -46.27 8.27 -8.06
N GLN A 148 -45.10 8.06 -8.64
CA GLN A 148 -43.93 7.59 -7.89
C GLN A 148 -42.64 8.19 -8.45
N PRO A 149 -41.59 8.31 -7.62
CA PRO A 149 -40.29 8.75 -8.08
C PRO A 149 -39.67 7.75 -9.06
N VAL A 150 -38.86 8.25 -10.00
CA VAL A 150 -38.18 7.42 -11.00
C VAL A 150 -36.73 7.20 -10.59
N GLY A 151 -36.26 5.95 -10.65
CA GLY A 151 -34.85 5.61 -10.41
C GLY A 151 -34.34 5.96 -9.01
N GLY A 152 -35.22 5.98 -8.00
CA GLY A 152 -34.86 6.38 -6.63
C GLY A 152 -34.67 7.89 -6.43
N ALA A 153 -35.07 8.72 -7.41
CA ALA A 153 -35.01 10.17 -7.29
C ALA A 153 -35.81 10.70 -6.08
N TYR A 154 -35.34 11.80 -5.50
CA TYR A 154 -36.07 12.47 -4.42
C TYR A 154 -37.28 13.23 -4.98
N ALA A 155 -38.42 13.11 -4.29
CA ALA A 155 -39.60 13.91 -4.55
C ALA A 155 -40.33 14.24 -3.25
N ASN A 156 -40.89 15.45 -3.15
CA ASN A 156 -41.59 15.91 -1.95
C ASN A 156 -42.94 16.57 -2.27
N PHE A 157 -43.68 16.05 -3.25
CA PHE A 157 -45.04 16.53 -3.55
C PHE A 157 -45.94 16.46 -2.33
N ALA A 158 -46.81 17.46 -2.18
CA ALA A 158 -47.83 17.49 -1.14
C ALA A 158 -48.83 16.34 -1.32
N ALA A 159 -49.53 15.98 -0.26
CA ALA A 159 -50.52 14.91 -0.33
C ALA A 159 -51.62 15.24 -1.34
N GLY A 160 -51.72 14.43 -2.40
CA GLY A 160 -52.65 14.65 -3.50
C GLY A 160 -52.03 15.33 -4.72
N GLU A 161 -50.74 15.71 -4.69
CA GLU A 161 -50.02 16.33 -5.80
C GLU A 161 -49.02 15.37 -6.47
N PRO A 162 -48.65 15.59 -7.75
CA PRO A 162 -49.18 16.61 -8.66
C PRO A 162 -50.58 16.23 -9.17
N ASN A 163 -51.57 17.11 -9.04
CA ASN A 163 -52.97 16.80 -9.33
C ASN A 163 -53.42 17.19 -10.74
N ASN A 164 -52.61 17.99 -11.44
CA ASN A 164 -52.87 18.59 -12.74
C ASN A 164 -54.27 19.20 -12.86
N TYR A 165 -54.60 20.12 -11.96
CA TYR A 165 -55.88 20.81 -11.90
C TYR A 165 -56.16 21.53 -13.22
N ALA A 166 -57.27 21.15 -13.86
CA ALA A 166 -57.73 21.65 -15.16
C ALA A 166 -56.79 21.35 -16.36
N ALA A 167 -55.92 20.34 -16.26
CA ALA A 167 -55.05 19.87 -17.37
C ALA A 167 -54.09 20.93 -17.92
N GLY A 168 -53.59 21.84 -17.07
CA GLY A 168 -52.75 22.96 -17.47
C GLY A 168 -51.77 23.44 -16.39
N GLN A 169 -51.42 22.58 -15.43
CA GLN A 169 -50.42 22.85 -14.41
C GLN A 169 -49.13 22.10 -14.75
N HIS A 170 -48.08 22.83 -15.13
CA HIS A 170 -46.87 22.22 -15.69
C HIS A 170 -45.58 22.67 -15.01
N HIS A 171 -45.66 23.45 -13.93
CA HIS A 171 -44.51 24.06 -13.28
C HIS A 171 -44.46 23.74 -11.80
N LEU A 172 -43.29 23.31 -11.34
CA LEU A 172 -43.08 22.92 -9.96
C LEU A 172 -42.88 24.15 -9.07
N LYS A 173 -43.68 24.26 -8.02
CA LYS A 173 -43.44 25.20 -6.92
C LYS A 173 -43.24 24.47 -5.60
N MET A 174 -42.61 25.15 -4.64
CA MET A 174 -42.52 24.73 -3.24
C MET A 174 -43.33 25.66 -2.33
N TYR A 175 -44.07 25.06 -1.39
CA TYR A 175 -44.82 25.78 -0.37
C TYR A 175 -43.94 26.29 0.78
N TRP A 176 -44.08 27.57 1.12
CA TRP A 176 -43.25 28.17 2.19
C TRP A 176 -43.59 27.69 3.60
N TRP A 177 -44.76 27.10 3.82
CA TRP A 177 -45.19 26.63 5.14
C TRP A 177 -44.85 25.17 5.41
N SER A 178 -44.77 24.32 4.38
CA SER A 178 -44.51 22.87 4.53
C SER A 178 -43.24 22.36 3.85
N GLY A 179 -42.68 23.09 2.89
CA GLY A 179 -41.56 22.62 2.06
C GLY A 179 -41.95 21.52 1.07
N SER A 180 -43.24 21.16 1.00
CA SER A 180 -43.79 20.23 0.02
C SER A 180 -44.02 20.92 -1.32
N TRP A 181 -44.10 20.13 -2.38
CA TRP A 181 -44.22 20.63 -3.75
C TRP A 181 -45.64 20.53 -4.28
N ASP A 182 -45.91 21.33 -5.29
CA ASP A 182 -47.19 21.40 -5.99
C ASP A 182 -46.96 21.74 -7.46
N ASP A 183 -47.87 21.32 -8.32
CA ASP A 183 -47.90 21.67 -9.73
C ASP A 183 -48.80 22.88 -9.96
N GLU A 184 -48.26 23.89 -10.64
CA GLU A 184 -48.92 25.19 -10.76
C GLU A 184 -49.19 25.58 -12.21
N SER A 185 -50.26 26.35 -12.36
CA SER A 185 -50.80 26.85 -13.61
C SER A 185 -49.88 27.85 -14.31
N LEU A 186 -49.93 27.86 -15.63
CA LEU A 186 -49.22 28.83 -16.47
C LEU A 186 -49.58 30.28 -16.08
N GLY A 187 -48.60 31.18 -16.13
CA GLY A 187 -48.80 32.62 -15.96
C GLY A 187 -48.88 33.13 -14.51
N ARG A 188 -48.82 32.26 -13.49
CA ARG A 188 -48.64 32.68 -12.10
C ARG A 188 -47.30 33.37 -11.90
N LYS A 189 -47.24 34.34 -10.98
CA LYS A 189 -46.00 35.02 -10.60
C LYS A 189 -45.67 34.74 -9.13
N MET A 190 -44.43 34.32 -8.86
CA MET A 190 -43.90 34.14 -7.51
C MET A 190 -42.37 34.24 -7.52
N GLY A 191 -41.75 34.22 -6.35
CA GLY A 191 -40.29 34.18 -6.22
C GLY A 191 -39.73 32.87 -6.76
N TYR A 192 -38.41 32.75 -6.83
CA TYR A 192 -37.73 31.54 -7.30
C TYR A 192 -36.42 31.33 -6.59
N VAL A 193 -35.94 30.09 -6.62
CA VAL A 193 -34.65 29.73 -6.01
C VAL A 193 -33.66 29.39 -7.11
N VAL A 194 -32.48 29.97 -7.01
CA VAL A 194 -31.36 29.75 -7.93
C VAL A 194 -30.37 28.80 -7.27
N GLU A 195 -29.83 27.85 -8.01
CA GLU A 195 -28.74 26.97 -7.61
C GLU A 195 -27.44 27.34 -8.33
N TRP A 196 -26.30 27.17 -7.64
CA TRP A 196 -24.95 27.24 -8.19
C TRP A 196 -24.12 26.06 -7.68
N ASP A 197 -23.22 25.54 -8.53
CA ASP A 197 -22.17 24.61 -8.11
C ASP A 197 -21.15 25.37 -7.25
N ALA A 198 -20.82 24.87 -6.05
CA ALA A 198 -19.94 25.61 -5.14
C ALA A 198 -18.51 25.75 -5.70
N ALA A 199 -18.04 24.77 -6.47
CA ALA A 199 -16.77 24.86 -7.20
C ALA A 199 -16.70 26.05 -8.17
N ASP A 200 -17.82 26.47 -8.77
CA ASP A 200 -17.86 27.63 -9.65
C ASP A 200 -17.87 28.95 -8.87
N VAL A 201 -18.33 28.94 -7.61
CA VAL A 201 -18.53 30.13 -6.76
C VAL A 201 -17.29 30.46 -5.91
N VAL A 202 -16.60 29.45 -5.38
CA VAL A 202 -15.44 29.60 -4.47
C VAL A 202 -14.19 28.87 -4.97
N GLY A 203 -14.22 28.33 -6.20
CA GLY A 203 -13.19 27.42 -6.69
C GLY A 203 -13.36 25.99 -6.15
N PRO A 204 -12.70 24.99 -6.76
CA PRO A 204 -12.67 23.62 -6.24
C PRO A 204 -11.99 23.59 -4.87
N ASP A 205 -12.30 22.58 -4.05
CA ASP A 205 -11.49 22.29 -2.85
C ASP A 205 -10.13 21.82 -3.34
N VAL A 206 -9.19 22.75 -3.48
CA VAL A 206 -7.86 22.40 -3.97
C VAL A 206 -7.22 21.56 -2.87
N ALA A 207 -7.17 20.24 -3.06
CA ALA A 207 -6.49 19.37 -2.13
C ALA A 207 -5.08 19.93 -1.91
N SER A 208 -4.71 20.16 -0.66
CA SER A 208 -3.43 20.79 -0.36
C SER A 208 -2.30 19.85 -0.79
N PRO A 209 -1.27 20.35 -1.49
CA PRO A 209 -0.10 19.54 -1.84
C PRO A 209 0.51 18.88 -0.60
N PRO A 210 0.86 17.59 -0.64
CA PRO A 210 1.51 16.91 0.47
C PRO A 210 2.82 17.59 0.91
N PRO A 211 3.22 17.52 2.19
CA PRO A 211 4.53 18.00 2.58
C PRO A 211 5.66 17.14 1.98
N ALA A 212 6.90 17.66 2.03
CA ALA A 212 8.09 16.92 1.61
C ALA A 212 8.29 15.63 2.42
N LEU A 213 8.90 14.58 1.86
CA LEU A 213 9.13 13.33 2.59
C LEU A 213 9.95 13.51 3.87
N SER A 214 10.84 14.51 3.89
CA SER A 214 11.63 14.89 5.05
C SER A 214 10.78 15.37 6.25
N SER A 215 9.47 15.61 6.08
CA SER A 215 8.57 16.01 7.16
C SER A 215 8.18 14.86 8.09
N ILE A 216 8.41 13.60 7.70
CA ILE A 216 8.09 12.42 8.50
C ILE A 216 9.36 11.62 8.85
N PRO A 217 9.45 11.03 10.06
CA PRO A 217 10.59 10.21 10.43
C PRO A 217 10.51 8.83 9.79
N VAL A 218 11.68 8.22 9.54
CA VAL A 218 11.77 6.80 9.16
C VAL A 218 11.20 5.92 10.28
N PRO A 219 10.16 5.10 10.02
CA PRO A 219 9.47 4.35 11.07
C PRO A 219 10.23 3.05 11.40
N LEU A 220 11.06 3.07 12.44
CA LEU A 220 11.77 1.88 12.93
C LEU A 220 11.09 1.24 14.15
N PRO A 221 11.31 -0.08 14.40
CA PRO A 221 10.84 -0.72 15.62
C PRO A 221 11.44 -0.08 16.88
N LYS A 222 10.60 0.16 17.90
CA LYS A 222 11.04 0.78 19.17
C LYS A 222 11.97 -0.12 19.99
N ASP A 223 11.75 -1.44 19.95
CA ASP A 223 12.48 -2.42 20.77
C ASP A 223 13.67 -3.05 20.02
N LEU A 224 14.18 -2.38 18.98
CA LEU A 224 15.24 -2.91 18.12
C LEU A 224 16.53 -3.22 18.88
N ASP A 225 16.84 -2.44 19.92
CA ASP A 225 18.08 -2.57 20.70
C ASP A 225 18.14 -3.89 21.51
N HIS A 226 17.02 -4.62 21.64
CA HIS A 226 17.02 -5.99 22.19
C HIS A 226 17.64 -7.02 21.25
N PHE A 227 17.76 -6.69 19.96
CA PHE A 227 18.25 -7.57 18.91
C PHE A 227 19.57 -7.06 18.33
N VAL A 228 19.61 -5.77 17.99
CA VAL A 228 20.74 -5.12 17.30
C VAL A 228 21.53 -4.31 18.31
N LYS A 229 22.81 -4.64 18.52
CA LYS A 229 23.71 -3.89 19.41
C LYS A 229 24.52 -2.81 18.68
N ASP A 230 24.76 -2.98 17.38
CA ASP A 230 25.44 -2.00 16.54
C ASP A 230 24.69 -1.87 15.20
N ARG A 231 23.99 -0.73 15.06
CA ARG A 231 23.17 -0.45 13.87
C ARG A 231 24.02 -0.26 12.62
N SER A 232 25.21 0.33 12.73
CA SER A 232 26.08 0.56 11.56
C SER A 232 26.59 -0.77 11.00
N LYS A 233 26.91 -1.72 11.89
CA LYS A 233 27.29 -3.09 11.51
C LYS A 233 26.12 -3.87 10.92
N ALA A 234 24.92 -3.70 11.47
CA ALA A 234 23.72 -4.30 10.90
C ALA A 234 23.39 -3.75 9.50
N ILE A 235 23.57 -2.45 9.27
CA ILE A 235 23.42 -1.81 7.95
C ILE A 235 24.46 -2.37 6.96
N ALA A 236 25.73 -2.47 7.37
CA ALA A 236 26.78 -3.06 6.53
C ALA A 236 26.49 -4.53 6.18
N LEU A 237 26.05 -5.32 7.15
CA LEU A 237 25.58 -6.68 6.92
C LEU A 237 24.40 -6.73 5.95
N GLY A 238 23.41 -5.85 6.13
CA GLY A 238 22.23 -5.77 5.27
C GLY A 238 22.56 -5.42 3.84
N LYS A 239 23.41 -4.40 3.62
CA LYS A 239 23.91 -4.04 2.30
C LYS A 239 24.69 -5.20 1.68
N ALA A 240 25.57 -5.85 2.43
CA ALA A 240 26.30 -7.01 1.92
C ALA A 240 25.34 -8.14 1.50
N LEU A 241 24.38 -8.54 2.35
CA LEU A 241 23.45 -9.63 2.04
C LEU A 241 22.50 -9.30 0.87
N PHE A 242 22.01 -8.07 0.77
CA PHE A 242 21.10 -7.64 -0.30
C PHE A 242 21.75 -7.78 -1.69
N TRP A 243 23.04 -7.48 -1.76
CA TRP A 243 23.80 -7.51 -3.01
C TRP A 243 24.47 -8.86 -3.28
N ASP A 244 24.67 -9.75 -2.29
CA ASP A 244 25.52 -10.94 -2.46
C ASP A 244 24.87 -12.05 -3.31
N MET A 245 25.45 -12.33 -4.48
CA MET A 245 25.03 -13.39 -5.40
C MET A 245 25.20 -14.80 -4.82
N GLN A 246 26.02 -14.95 -3.77
CA GLN A 246 26.22 -16.22 -3.07
C GLN A 246 24.98 -16.66 -2.28
N VAL A 247 24.02 -15.76 -2.01
CA VAL A 247 22.80 -16.10 -1.25
C VAL A 247 21.94 -17.09 -2.02
N GLY A 248 21.67 -16.81 -3.29
CA GLY A 248 20.86 -17.65 -4.16
C GLY A 248 21.46 -19.04 -4.33
N SER A 249 20.62 -20.01 -4.72
CA SER A 249 21.08 -21.40 -4.85
C SER A 249 22.08 -21.60 -6.00
N ASP A 250 22.07 -20.72 -7.00
CA ASP A 250 22.86 -20.82 -8.22
C ASP A 250 24.16 -20.00 -8.22
N GLY A 251 24.45 -19.30 -7.11
CA GLY A 251 25.61 -18.41 -6.97
C GLY A 251 25.57 -17.19 -7.89
N ARG A 252 24.39 -16.82 -8.42
CA ARG A 252 24.18 -15.69 -9.34
C ARG A 252 23.03 -14.79 -8.93
N THR A 253 21.99 -15.33 -8.31
CA THR A 253 20.82 -14.53 -7.92
C THR A 253 20.98 -13.92 -6.53
N ALA A 254 20.89 -12.60 -6.46
CA ALA A 254 20.79 -11.80 -5.23
C ALA A 254 19.43 -11.07 -5.17
N CYS A 255 19.09 -10.42 -4.05
CA CYS A 255 17.95 -9.51 -4.02
C CYS A 255 18.13 -8.39 -5.07
N ALA A 256 19.35 -7.85 -5.16
CA ALA A 256 19.69 -6.82 -6.13
C ALA A 256 19.48 -7.25 -7.60
N THR A 257 19.46 -8.55 -7.93
CA THR A 257 19.22 -9.02 -9.31
C THR A 257 17.86 -8.58 -9.85
N CYS A 258 16.86 -8.42 -8.98
CA CYS A 258 15.53 -7.94 -9.36
C CYS A 258 15.28 -6.47 -8.97
N HIS A 259 16.20 -5.84 -8.23
CA HIS A 259 16.00 -4.52 -7.62
C HIS A 259 17.04 -3.47 -8.03
N ALA A 260 17.90 -3.75 -9.01
CA ALA A 260 18.90 -2.83 -9.51
C ALA A 260 18.59 -2.40 -10.96
N PRO A 261 18.84 -1.12 -11.34
CA PRO A 261 19.60 -0.12 -10.59
C PRO A 261 18.77 0.87 -9.73
N ALA A 262 17.47 1.02 -9.98
CA ALA A 262 16.61 2.03 -9.32
C ALA A 262 15.59 1.43 -8.34
N GLY A 263 15.87 0.25 -7.78
CA GLY A 263 14.92 -0.50 -6.95
C GLY A 263 14.08 -1.53 -7.71
N ILE A 264 14.19 -1.60 -9.04
CA ILE A 264 13.42 -2.49 -9.94
C ILE A 264 14.32 -3.12 -11.02
N ASP A 265 13.85 -4.19 -11.65
CA ASP A 265 14.48 -4.88 -12.77
C ASP A 265 14.12 -4.23 -14.11
N GLN A 266 15.10 -3.65 -14.80
CA GLN A 266 14.90 -3.02 -16.12
C GLN A 266 15.40 -3.89 -17.30
N ARG A 267 15.72 -5.17 -17.05
CA ARG A 267 16.19 -6.08 -18.11
C ARG A 267 15.11 -6.30 -19.16
N LEU A 268 15.54 -6.66 -20.37
CA LEU A 268 14.64 -6.81 -21.53
C LEU A 268 14.58 -8.23 -22.07
N VAL A 269 15.44 -9.14 -21.63
CA VAL A 269 15.51 -10.50 -22.16
C VAL A 269 15.13 -11.51 -21.09
N ASN A 270 14.24 -12.45 -21.44
CA ASN A 270 13.72 -13.45 -20.51
C ASN A 270 13.01 -12.85 -19.29
N VAL A 271 12.16 -11.86 -19.53
CA VAL A 271 11.40 -11.13 -18.50
C VAL A 271 9.88 -11.32 -18.62
N VAL A 272 9.43 -12.28 -19.43
CA VAL A 272 7.98 -12.52 -19.67
C VAL A 272 7.52 -13.78 -18.95
N ASN A 273 6.42 -13.67 -18.22
CA ASN A 273 5.67 -14.75 -17.57
C ASN A 273 4.31 -14.94 -18.28
N PRO A 274 3.74 -16.17 -18.34
CA PRO A 274 2.41 -16.41 -18.91
C PRO A 274 1.28 -15.60 -18.25
N GLY A 275 1.41 -15.25 -16.97
CA GLY A 275 0.39 -14.57 -16.18
C GLY A 275 -0.78 -15.47 -15.76
N ALA A 276 -1.86 -14.83 -15.31
CA ALA A 276 -3.09 -15.45 -14.82
C ALA A 276 -2.93 -16.61 -13.81
N PRO A 277 -2.05 -16.53 -12.79
CA PRO A 277 -1.92 -17.61 -11.81
C PRO A 277 -3.13 -17.72 -10.87
N GLY A 278 -4.07 -16.78 -10.94
CA GLY A 278 -5.14 -16.59 -9.98
C GLY A 278 -4.63 -15.91 -8.71
N SER A 279 -3.56 -16.41 -8.11
CA SER A 279 -2.86 -15.77 -6.99
C SER A 279 -1.40 -16.23 -6.91
N VAL A 280 -0.61 -15.68 -5.99
CA VAL A 280 0.74 -16.19 -5.67
C VAL A 280 0.76 -17.62 -5.13
N PHE A 281 -0.39 -18.16 -4.71
CA PHE A 281 -0.56 -19.54 -4.27
C PHE A 281 -1.25 -20.41 -5.32
N GLY A 282 -1.39 -19.91 -6.55
CA GLY A 282 -2.09 -20.57 -7.65
C GLY A 282 -3.61 -20.31 -7.66
N PRO A 283 -4.37 -21.09 -8.46
CA PRO A 283 -5.83 -20.96 -8.58
C PRO A 283 -6.58 -21.20 -7.26
N GLN A 284 -7.44 -20.28 -6.87
CA GLN A 284 -8.27 -20.33 -5.65
C GLN A 284 -9.77 -20.09 -5.88
N ARG A 285 -10.16 -19.70 -7.09
CA ARG A 285 -11.55 -19.46 -7.52
C ARG A 285 -11.87 -20.33 -8.73
N ASN A 286 -13.15 -20.61 -8.92
CA ASN A 286 -13.63 -21.36 -10.09
C ASN A 286 -13.24 -20.65 -11.39
N GLY A 287 -12.77 -21.40 -12.38
CA GLY A 287 -12.33 -20.87 -13.68
C GLY A 287 -10.85 -20.46 -13.74
N GLN A 288 -10.17 -20.26 -12.60
CA GLN A 288 -8.77 -19.80 -12.59
C GLN A 288 -7.79 -20.86 -13.10
N ALA A 289 -8.09 -22.15 -12.90
CA ALA A 289 -7.24 -23.23 -13.38
C ALA A 289 -7.26 -23.31 -14.92
N GLU A 290 -8.44 -23.15 -15.52
CA GLU A 290 -8.62 -23.07 -16.97
C GLU A 290 -7.94 -21.81 -17.53
N LEU A 291 -8.10 -20.65 -16.89
CA LEU A 291 -7.45 -19.41 -17.30
C LEU A 291 -5.92 -19.52 -17.29
N LEU A 292 -5.34 -20.15 -16.26
CA LEU A 292 -3.91 -20.41 -16.17
C LEU A 292 -3.44 -21.35 -17.29
N ALA A 293 -4.19 -22.40 -17.59
CA ALA A 293 -3.87 -23.32 -18.68
C ALA A 293 -3.86 -22.61 -20.04
N ASP A 294 -4.84 -21.74 -20.28
CA ASP A 294 -4.93 -20.92 -21.50
C ASP A 294 -3.77 -19.93 -21.60
N ALA A 295 -3.42 -19.26 -20.51
CA ALA A 295 -2.30 -18.32 -20.45
C ALA A 295 -0.96 -19.02 -20.77
N ILE A 296 -0.73 -20.22 -20.21
CA ILE A 296 0.44 -21.04 -20.52
C ILE A 296 0.45 -21.48 -21.99
N ALA A 297 -0.70 -21.87 -22.54
CA ALA A 297 -0.80 -22.28 -23.94
C ALA A 297 -0.45 -21.12 -24.89
N GLN A 298 -0.99 -19.92 -24.63
CA GLN A 298 -0.69 -18.72 -25.39
C GLN A 298 0.79 -18.33 -25.28
N PHE A 299 1.36 -18.32 -24.07
CA PHE A 299 2.77 -18.02 -23.84
C PHE A 299 3.71 -18.91 -24.65
N LYS A 300 3.39 -20.21 -24.75
CA LYS A 300 4.14 -21.17 -25.57
C LYS A 300 3.98 -20.91 -27.07
N ALA A 301 2.76 -20.60 -27.51
CA ALA A 301 2.48 -20.28 -28.90
C ALA A 301 3.23 -19.02 -29.37
N ASP A 302 3.35 -18.02 -28.49
CA ASP A 302 4.05 -16.76 -28.76
C ASP A 302 5.59 -16.88 -28.71
N ASN A 303 6.11 -18.01 -28.22
CA ASN A 303 7.55 -18.30 -28.09
C ASN A 303 8.33 -17.20 -27.36
N LYS A 304 7.77 -16.66 -26.26
CA LYS A 304 8.32 -15.50 -25.54
C LYS A 304 9.50 -15.81 -24.61
N ILE A 305 9.83 -17.09 -24.40
CA ILE A 305 11.01 -17.47 -23.61
C ILE A 305 12.26 -16.96 -24.31
N ASN A 306 13.17 -16.34 -23.55
CA ASN A 306 14.42 -15.80 -24.06
C ASN A 306 14.27 -14.76 -25.20
N THR A 307 13.10 -14.13 -25.31
CA THR A 307 12.85 -13.08 -26.31
C THR A 307 13.18 -11.72 -25.72
N ARG A 308 13.81 -10.85 -26.52
CA ARG A 308 13.98 -9.43 -26.18
C ARG A 308 12.66 -8.70 -26.40
N VAL A 309 12.20 -8.00 -25.38
CA VAL A 309 10.98 -7.20 -25.41
C VAL A 309 11.25 -5.85 -26.07
N ASN A 310 10.31 -5.35 -26.85
CA ASN A 310 10.46 -4.10 -27.61
C ASN A 310 9.24 -3.20 -27.39
N ALA A 311 9.35 -1.92 -27.79
CA ALA A 311 8.28 -0.95 -27.56
C ALA A 311 6.90 -1.39 -28.08
N ALA A 312 6.86 -2.15 -29.19
CA ALA A 312 5.61 -2.64 -29.79
C ALA A 312 4.89 -3.73 -28.98
N ASP A 313 5.54 -4.36 -28.00
CA ASP A 313 4.89 -5.32 -27.10
C ASP A 313 3.92 -4.59 -26.13
N PHE A 314 4.07 -3.28 -25.94
CA PHE A 314 3.32 -2.44 -25.01
C PHE A 314 2.24 -1.57 -25.70
N PRO A 315 1.18 -1.18 -24.97
CA PRO A 315 0.75 -1.76 -23.70
C PRO A 315 0.24 -3.20 -23.90
N LEU A 316 0.27 -4.06 -22.87
CA LEU A 316 -0.18 -5.45 -23.00
C LEU A 316 -1.65 -5.58 -23.41
N SER A 317 -2.47 -4.66 -22.92
CA SER A 317 -3.87 -4.47 -23.31
C SER A 317 -4.00 -3.12 -24.01
N LYS A 318 -4.51 -3.12 -25.24
CA LYS A 318 -4.63 -1.91 -26.06
C LYS A 318 -6.08 -1.67 -26.45
N LEU A 319 -6.54 -0.43 -26.27
CA LEU A 319 -7.83 0.05 -26.73
C LEU A 319 -7.72 0.73 -28.11
N GLU A 320 -8.85 1.00 -28.75
CA GLU A 320 -8.88 1.62 -30.08
C GLU A 320 -8.39 3.08 -30.06
N ASP A 321 -8.64 3.78 -28.97
CA ASP A 321 -8.29 5.18 -28.75
C ASP A 321 -7.65 5.32 -27.35
N ASP A 322 -6.55 6.05 -27.23
CA ASP A 322 -5.81 6.15 -25.97
C ASP A 322 -6.36 7.24 -25.02
N THR A 323 -7.35 8.03 -25.42
CA THR A 323 -7.97 9.02 -24.51
C THR A 323 -9.48 8.91 -24.41
N ARG A 324 -10.13 8.17 -25.31
CA ARG A 324 -11.58 7.94 -25.24
C ARG A 324 -12.00 7.12 -24.02
N SER A 325 -13.05 7.58 -23.35
CA SER A 325 -13.74 6.90 -22.26
C SER A 325 -13.93 5.39 -22.50
N ILE A 326 -13.60 4.57 -21.49
CA ILE A 326 -13.75 3.10 -21.52
C ILE A 326 -15.19 2.65 -21.82
N PHE A 327 -16.18 3.49 -21.54
CA PHE A 327 -17.58 3.18 -21.81
C PHE A 327 -17.89 3.12 -23.31
N ASP A 328 -17.17 3.89 -24.13
CA ASP A 328 -17.33 4.00 -25.58
C ASP A 328 -16.10 3.52 -26.38
N ASN A 329 -15.17 2.84 -25.71
CA ASN A 329 -13.90 2.40 -26.28
C ASN A 329 -13.82 0.87 -26.36
N ARG A 330 -13.17 0.36 -27.41
CA ARG A 330 -13.12 -1.07 -27.74
C ARG A 330 -11.72 -1.63 -27.54
N LEU A 331 -11.65 -2.78 -26.87
CA LEU A 331 -10.41 -3.56 -26.74
C LEU A 331 -10.00 -4.13 -28.10
N VAL A 332 -8.79 -3.78 -28.56
CA VAL A 332 -8.23 -4.24 -29.84
C VAL A 332 -7.17 -5.31 -29.68
N ARG A 333 -6.48 -5.34 -28.54
CA ARG A 333 -5.49 -6.36 -28.20
C ARG A 333 -5.51 -6.61 -26.72
N ASP A 334 -5.39 -7.88 -26.33
CA ASP A 334 -5.18 -8.28 -24.96
C ASP A 334 -4.15 -9.41 -24.84
N SER A 335 -3.18 -9.22 -23.96
CA SER A 335 -2.20 -10.25 -23.60
C SER A 335 -2.28 -10.49 -22.09
N LYS A 336 -2.42 -11.76 -21.70
CA LYS A 336 -2.42 -12.19 -20.29
C LYS A 336 -1.03 -12.20 -19.65
N GLN A 337 0.00 -11.97 -20.45
CA GLN A 337 1.39 -12.04 -20.00
C GLN A 337 1.68 -11.01 -18.91
N VAL A 338 2.76 -11.25 -18.17
CA VAL A 338 3.27 -10.32 -17.16
C VAL A 338 4.75 -10.13 -17.42
N PHE A 339 5.22 -8.89 -17.34
CA PHE A 339 6.64 -8.60 -17.25
C PHE A 339 7.06 -8.71 -15.78
N GLY A 340 8.08 -9.50 -15.54
CA GLY A 340 8.62 -9.77 -14.21
C GLY A 340 10.11 -10.04 -14.28
N SER A 341 10.69 -10.44 -13.15
CA SER A 341 12.13 -10.57 -13.02
C SER A 341 12.56 -12.03 -13.16
N ALA A 342 13.65 -12.24 -13.92
CA ALA A 342 14.23 -13.56 -14.09
C ALA A 342 14.93 -14.00 -12.79
N GLY A 343 14.50 -15.14 -12.25
CA GLY A 343 15.07 -15.77 -11.06
C GLY A 343 15.91 -17.00 -11.40
N VAL A 344 15.70 -18.10 -10.69
CA VAL A 344 16.50 -19.33 -10.83
C VAL A 344 15.92 -20.32 -11.84
N VAL A 345 16.80 -21.16 -12.39
CA VAL A 345 16.40 -22.36 -13.13
C VAL A 345 15.73 -23.34 -12.18
N ARG A 346 14.61 -23.95 -12.60
CA ARG A 346 13.87 -24.92 -11.80
C ARG A 346 14.70 -26.16 -11.45
N LYS A 347 14.91 -26.38 -10.15
CA LYS A 347 15.53 -27.56 -9.54
C LYS A 347 14.93 -27.82 -8.17
N ASP A 348 15.06 -29.06 -7.69
CA ASP A 348 14.86 -29.39 -6.29
C ASP A 348 16.19 -29.23 -5.55
N PHE A 349 16.13 -28.62 -4.37
CA PHE A 349 17.26 -28.50 -3.47
C PHE A 349 17.62 -29.87 -2.89
N VAL A 350 18.92 -30.20 -2.85
CA VAL A 350 19.42 -31.46 -2.25
C VAL A 350 20.16 -31.18 -0.96
N ARG A 351 21.17 -30.30 -0.98
CA ARG A 351 21.95 -29.90 0.20
C ARG A 351 22.83 -28.68 -0.03
N ILE A 352 23.33 -28.11 1.07
CA ILE A 352 24.42 -27.14 1.03
C ILE A 352 25.75 -27.84 0.74
N ASN A 353 26.55 -27.23 -0.15
CA ASN A 353 27.96 -27.55 -0.30
C ASN A 353 28.76 -26.53 0.52
N GLU A 354 29.23 -26.91 1.71
CA GLU A 354 29.88 -25.98 2.63
C GLU A 354 31.11 -25.31 2.01
N GLY A 355 31.22 -23.98 2.16
CA GLY A 355 32.28 -23.18 1.55
C GLY A 355 32.10 -22.90 0.05
N SER A 356 31.03 -23.42 -0.58
CA SER A 356 30.66 -23.11 -1.97
C SER A 356 29.58 -22.02 -2.03
N PRO A 357 29.64 -21.12 -3.02
CA PRO A 357 28.56 -20.17 -3.28
C PRO A 357 27.32 -20.80 -3.93
N ILE A 358 27.48 -21.99 -4.51
CA ILE A 358 26.43 -22.74 -5.23
C ILE A 358 26.00 -23.94 -4.40
N ASP A 359 24.69 -24.15 -4.29
CA ASP A 359 24.08 -25.29 -3.60
C ASP A 359 24.18 -26.58 -4.47
N GLU A 360 23.87 -27.74 -3.89
CA GLU A 360 23.63 -28.97 -4.66
C GLU A 360 22.12 -29.15 -4.90
N GLY A 361 21.74 -29.43 -6.15
CA GLY A 361 20.33 -29.56 -6.55
C GLY A 361 20.14 -30.47 -7.76
N SER A 362 18.98 -31.09 -7.85
CA SER A 362 18.57 -31.99 -8.93
C SER A 362 17.70 -31.26 -9.94
N LEU A 363 17.98 -31.44 -11.23
CA LEU A 363 17.20 -30.81 -12.30
C LEU A 363 15.79 -31.41 -12.36
N VAL A 364 14.78 -30.54 -12.37
CA VAL A 364 13.36 -30.91 -12.52
C VAL A 364 12.84 -30.25 -13.77
N PHE A 365 12.36 -31.03 -14.74
CA PHE A 365 11.85 -30.48 -16.00
C PHE A 365 10.80 -29.38 -15.76
N ASP A 366 11.00 -28.22 -16.41
CA ASP A 366 10.07 -27.11 -16.34
C ASP A 366 9.15 -27.11 -17.59
N PRO A 367 7.86 -27.42 -17.45
CA PRO A 367 6.96 -27.47 -18.59
C PRO A 367 6.61 -26.09 -19.16
N VAL A 368 6.89 -25.00 -18.44
CA VAL A 368 6.58 -23.62 -18.85
C VAL A 368 7.85 -22.94 -19.35
N PHE A 369 8.91 -22.93 -18.56
CA PHE A 369 10.17 -22.24 -18.87
C PHE A 369 11.21 -23.23 -19.40
N ASN A 370 11.06 -23.69 -20.65
CA ASN A 370 12.07 -24.50 -21.33
C ASN A 370 12.27 -24.11 -22.80
N LEU A 371 13.50 -24.24 -23.28
CA LEU A 371 13.93 -24.07 -24.67
C LEU A 371 14.24 -25.44 -25.26
N SER A 372 13.33 -26.01 -26.06
CA SER A 372 13.51 -27.31 -26.72
C SER A 372 13.88 -28.45 -25.74
N GLY A 373 13.20 -28.49 -24.59
CA GLY A 373 13.45 -29.51 -23.56
C GLY A 373 14.54 -29.18 -22.54
N ALA A 374 15.23 -28.03 -22.68
CA ALA A 374 16.18 -27.54 -21.69
C ALA A 374 15.57 -26.46 -20.80
N ASN A 375 15.70 -26.56 -19.49
CA ASN A 375 15.11 -25.58 -18.58
C ASN A 375 15.79 -24.22 -18.74
N ALA A 376 14.98 -23.17 -18.90
CA ALA A 376 15.40 -21.78 -18.83
C ALA A 376 15.19 -21.23 -17.41
N ARG A 377 15.68 -20.01 -17.14
CA ARG A 377 15.35 -19.28 -15.91
C ARG A 377 13.87 -18.97 -15.85
N GLN A 378 13.27 -19.21 -14.69
CA GLN A 378 11.88 -18.86 -14.40
C GLN A 378 11.75 -17.34 -14.26
N VAL A 379 10.55 -16.81 -14.50
CA VAL A 379 10.22 -15.38 -14.38
C VAL A 379 9.09 -15.20 -13.37
N THR A 380 9.17 -14.19 -12.50
CA THR A 380 8.11 -13.89 -11.53
C THR A 380 6.78 -13.55 -12.22
N ALA A 381 5.66 -13.85 -11.55
CA ALA A 381 4.31 -13.61 -12.08
C ALA A 381 3.77 -12.20 -11.82
N ARG A 382 4.61 -11.31 -11.28
CA ARG A 382 4.36 -9.88 -11.05
C ARG A 382 5.66 -9.13 -11.24
N ASP A 383 5.51 -7.87 -11.63
CA ASP A 383 6.62 -6.94 -11.70
C ASP A 383 7.14 -6.60 -10.29
N THR A 384 8.44 -6.37 -10.21
CA THR A 384 9.14 -6.21 -8.93
C THR A 384 8.91 -4.80 -8.37
N PRO A 385 8.36 -4.64 -7.14
CA PRO A 385 8.19 -3.32 -6.56
C PRO A 385 9.52 -2.69 -6.13
N THR A 386 9.58 -1.35 -6.10
CA THR A 386 10.79 -0.64 -5.65
C THR A 386 11.12 -0.89 -4.17
N THR A 387 12.42 -1.00 -3.86
CA THR A 387 12.94 -1.06 -2.48
C THR A 387 13.23 0.31 -1.87
N ILE A 388 13.20 1.38 -2.68
CA ILE A 388 13.45 2.75 -2.24
C ILE A 388 12.18 3.28 -1.54
N ASN A 389 12.33 3.92 -0.39
CA ASN A 389 11.25 4.33 0.51
C ASN A 389 10.36 3.17 1.03
N ALA A 390 10.75 1.91 0.82
CA ALA A 390 9.94 0.75 1.21
C ALA A 390 9.68 0.70 2.73
N VAL A 391 10.56 1.29 3.54
CA VAL A 391 10.44 1.36 5.00
C VAL A 391 9.15 2.05 5.47
N PHE A 392 8.52 2.90 4.66
CA PHE A 392 7.32 3.63 5.05
C PHE A 392 6.02 2.82 4.92
N PHE A 393 6.04 1.65 4.28
CA PHE A 393 4.84 0.83 4.10
C PHE A 393 4.49 -0.01 5.34
N ASP A 394 3.19 -0.11 5.65
CA ASP A 394 2.67 -1.02 6.69
C ASP A 394 2.59 -2.47 6.20
N ARG A 395 2.38 -2.65 4.89
CA ARG A 395 2.38 -3.95 4.20
C ARG A 395 3.16 -3.82 2.91
N LEU A 396 4.00 -4.79 2.56
CA LEU A 396 4.97 -4.58 1.47
C LEU A 396 4.71 -5.33 0.19
N PHE A 397 4.25 -6.57 0.25
CA PHE A 397 3.95 -7.29 -0.98
C PHE A 397 2.73 -6.71 -1.68
N TRP A 398 2.68 -6.82 -3.01
CA TRP A 398 1.54 -6.43 -3.85
C TRP A 398 0.19 -6.97 -3.34
N ASP A 399 0.19 -8.16 -2.73
CA ASP A 399 -0.97 -8.87 -2.20
C ASP A 399 -1.15 -8.74 -0.67
N GLY A 400 -0.42 -7.83 -0.01
CA GLY A 400 -0.63 -7.52 1.40
C GLY A 400 0.05 -8.47 2.39
N ARG A 401 0.80 -9.48 1.92
CA ARG A 401 1.77 -10.20 2.78
C ARG A 401 2.88 -9.26 3.27
N ALA A 402 3.71 -9.76 4.20
CA ALA A 402 4.73 -8.98 4.88
C ALA A 402 4.11 -7.76 5.56
N ASN A 403 3.23 -8.07 6.52
CA ASN A 403 2.47 -7.08 7.27
C ASN A 403 3.34 -6.36 8.32
N HIS A 404 2.72 -5.45 9.06
CA HIS A 404 3.35 -4.63 10.10
C HIS A 404 4.29 -5.37 11.06
N HIS A 405 4.04 -6.66 11.29
CA HIS A 405 4.71 -7.48 12.27
C HIS A 405 5.79 -8.37 11.65
N PHE A 406 6.98 -8.36 12.24
CA PHE A 406 8.01 -9.37 11.95
C PHE A 406 8.13 -10.38 13.09
N ASN A 407 8.02 -11.67 12.76
CA ASN A 407 8.07 -12.78 13.71
C ASN A 407 9.45 -13.47 13.81
N GLY A 408 10.46 -12.97 13.09
CA GLY A 408 11.82 -13.51 13.10
C GLY A 408 12.08 -14.67 12.16
N VAL A 409 11.06 -15.23 11.52
CA VAL A 409 11.14 -16.51 10.80
C VAL A 409 10.65 -16.40 9.36
N ASN A 410 9.47 -15.80 9.13
CA ASN A 410 8.78 -15.87 7.85
C ASN A 410 7.95 -14.58 7.57
N PRO A 411 7.42 -14.39 6.34
CA PRO A 411 6.79 -13.13 5.94
C PRO A 411 5.35 -12.94 6.44
N PHE A 412 4.85 -13.81 7.32
CA PHE A 412 3.45 -13.83 7.74
C PHE A 412 3.22 -13.17 9.11
N GLY A 413 4.28 -12.73 9.79
CA GLY A 413 4.15 -11.97 11.02
C GLY A 413 3.29 -12.68 12.07
N ASP A 414 2.25 -11.99 12.54
CA ASP A 414 1.28 -12.45 13.53
C ASP A 414 0.26 -13.48 13.01
N LEU A 415 0.21 -13.75 11.70
CA LEU A 415 -0.60 -14.84 11.13
C LEU A 415 0.00 -16.22 11.41
N ASP A 416 1.31 -16.30 11.67
CA ASP A 416 1.96 -17.53 12.14
C ASP A 416 2.18 -17.49 13.66
N PRO A 417 1.30 -18.12 14.47
CA PRO A 417 1.47 -18.15 15.92
C PRO A 417 2.58 -19.11 16.38
N THR A 418 3.13 -19.93 15.47
CA THR A 418 4.12 -20.98 15.77
C THR A 418 5.55 -20.55 15.51
N ALA A 419 5.78 -19.45 14.79
CA ALA A 419 7.11 -18.90 14.53
C ALA A 419 7.90 -18.62 15.83
N ARG A 420 9.07 -19.26 15.97
CA ARG A 420 9.98 -19.08 17.13
C ARG A 420 11.42 -18.95 16.65
N VAL A 421 12.16 -18.06 17.30
CA VAL A 421 13.63 -17.99 17.24
C VAL A 421 14.21 -18.62 18.50
N LEU A 422 15.49 -18.98 18.48
CA LEU A 422 16.16 -19.59 19.64
C LEU A 422 16.88 -18.54 20.48
N LYS A 423 16.58 -18.48 21.77
CA LYS A 423 17.29 -17.63 22.72
C LYS A 423 18.21 -18.45 23.60
N HIS A 424 19.45 -18.01 23.72
CA HIS A 424 20.42 -18.58 24.65
C HIS A 424 20.14 -18.04 26.05
N VAL A 425 19.76 -18.93 26.96
CA VAL A 425 19.47 -18.58 28.35
C VAL A 425 20.54 -19.17 29.25
N LYS A 426 21.23 -18.28 29.96
CA LYS A 426 22.19 -18.62 31.01
C LYS A 426 21.54 -18.40 32.37
N ARG A 427 21.24 -19.48 33.09
CA ARG A 427 20.70 -19.41 34.46
C ARG A 427 21.58 -20.18 35.42
N SER A 428 21.71 -19.68 36.64
CA SER A 428 22.36 -20.43 37.73
C SER A 428 21.30 -20.85 38.73
N GLU A 429 21.17 -22.15 38.98
CA GLU A 429 20.30 -22.69 40.01
C GLU A 429 21.14 -23.27 41.14
N THR A 430 20.92 -22.79 42.37
CA THR A 430 21.58 -23.33 43.56
C THR A 430 20.69 -24.43 44.16
N LYS A 431 21.10 -25.69 44.01
CA LYS A 431 20.47 -26.81 44.71
C LYS A 431 21.14 -26.98 46.07
N THR A 432 20.33 -27.04 47.12
CA THR A 432 20.80 -27.41 48.46
C THR A 432 20.53 -28.88 48.69
N THR A 433 21.57 -29.68 48.82
CA THR A 433 21.47 -31.09 49.22
C THR A 433 21.95 -31.25 50.65
N TRP A 434 21.34 -32.17 51.41
CA TRP A 434 21.73 -32.45 52.78
C TRP A 434 22.52 -33.76 52.82
N GLY A 435 23.71 -33.73 53.42
CA GLY A 435 24.58 -34.89 53.46
C GLY A 435 25.71 -34.75 54.45
N TRP A 436 26.43 -35.86 54.63
CA TRP A 436 27.66 -35.89 55.39
C TRP A 436 28.82 -35.37 54.54
N TYR A 437 29.57 -34.41 55.07
CA TYR A 437 30.79 -33.90 54.44
C TYR A 437 31.94 -33.90 55.46
N ARG A 438 33.19 -33.97 54.98
CA ARG A 438 34.38 -33.86 55.84
C ARG A 438 34.68 -32.40 56.12
N ALA A 439 34.71 -32.02 57.39
CA ALA A 439 35.08 -30.69 57.86
C ALA A 439 36.38 -30.77 58.67
N THR A 440 37.17 -29.69 58.64
CA THR A 440 38.38 -29.55 59.45
C THR A 440 38.19 -28.45 60.48
N ALA A 441 38.30 -28.79 61.77
CA ALA A 441 38.39 -27.81 62.83
C ALA A 441 39.86 -27.61 63.20
N ARG A 442 40.28 -26.35 63.37
CA ARG A 442 41.61 -25.99 63.86
C ARG A 442 41.47 -25.41 65.26
N TYR A 443 42.17 -26.01 66.23
CA TYR A 443 42.24 -25.51 67.60
C TYR A 443 43.66 -25.00 67.89
N TRP A 444 43.75 -23.86 68.58
CA TRP A 444 45.01 -23.13 68.76
C TRP A 444 45.71 -23.38 70.11
N TRP A 445 45.17 -24.23 70.98
CA TRP A 445 45.61 -24.28 72.38
C TRP A 445 46.79 -25.21 72.70
N PHE A 446 47.23 -26.11 71.81
CA PHE A 446 48.43 -26.95 72.01
C PHE A 446 49.08 -27.39 70.68
N GLY A 447 49.53 -26.42 69.89
CA GLY A 447 50.14 -26.65 68.56
C GLY A 447 49.08 -26.93 67.50
N TRP A 448 49.23 -26.35 66.31
CA TRP A 448 48.26 -26.44 65.22
C TRP A 448 48.00 -27.89 64.81
N ARG A 449 46.97 -28.51 65.40
CA ARG A 449 46.48 -29.83 65.01
C ARG A 449 45.11 -29.65 64.37
N SER A 450 44.99 -30.09 63.13
CA SER A 450 43.73 -30.21 62.41
C SER A 450 43.13 -31.59 62.66
N PHE A 451 41.88 -31.63 63.11
CA PHE A 451 41.09 -32.87 63.16
C PHE A 451 40.04 -32.84 62.05
N GLU A 452 40.05 -33.88 61.21
CA GLU A 452 38.96 -34.15 60.27
C GLU A 452 37.81 -34.84 61.02
N TYR A 453 36.59 -34.35 60.83
CA TYR A 453 35.38 -34.98 61.33
C TYR A 453 34.29 -34.93 60.27
N TRP A 454 33.34 -35.86 60.36
CA TRP A 454 32.15 -35.85 59.51
C TRP A 454 31.10 -34.91 60.12
N ALA A 455 30.65 -33.93 59.35
CA ALA A 455 29.58 -33.01 59.71
C ALA A 455 28.37 -33.26 58.79
N TRP A 456 27.16 -33.17 59.35
CA TRP A 456 25.93 -33.21 58.56
C TRP A 456 25.43 -31.79 58.36
N GLY A 457 25.21 -31.38 57.11
CA GLY A 457 24.78 -30.03 56.82
C GLY A 457 24.44 -29.79 55.36
N PRO A 458 23.96 -28.58 55.02
CA PRO A 458 23.60 -28.24 53.66
C PRO A 458 24.87 -28.07 52.82
N THR A 459 24.92 -28.77 51.70
CA THR A 459 25.90 -28.51 50.63
C THR A 459 25.16 -27.79 49.51
N GLN A 460 25.61 -26.59 49.16
CA GLN A 460 25.08 -25.86 48.02
C GLN A 460 25.88 -26.24 46.77
N THR A 461 25.18 -26.75 45.76
CA THR A 461 25.74 -26.96 44.42
C THR A 461 25.05 -25.99 43.48
N THR A 462 25.82 -25.10 42.86
CA THR A 462 25.32 -24.24 41.79
C THR A 462 25.44 -25.00 40.47
N VAL A 463 24.31 -25.22 39.80
CA VAL A 463 24.25 -25.76 38.45
C VAL A 463 24.08 -24.58 37.50
N HIS A 464 25.00 -24.46 36.53
CA HIS A 464 24.84 -23.55 35.41
C HIS A 464 23.99 -24.26 34.35
N ILE A 465 22.83 -23.69 34.05
CA ILE A 465 21.96 -24.09 32.96
C ILE A 465 22.33 -23.22 31.76
N ASP A 466 22.81 -23.86 30.70
CA ASP A 466 23.05 -23.29 29.38
C ASP A 466 22.08 -24.00 28.42
N ASN A 467 21.04 -23.30 28.01
CA ASN A 467 19.96 -23.88 27.20
C ASN A 467 19.53 -22.97 26.04
N LEU A 468 18.97 -23.60 25.01
CA LEU A 468 18.29 -22.93 23.92
C LEU A 468 16.77 -22.95 24.17
N GLU A 469 16.17 -21.77 24.30
CA GLU A 469 14.74 -21.62 24.53
C GLU A 469 14.05 -21.08 23.28
N PRO A 470 13.07 -21.81 22.70
CA PRO A 470 12.20 -21.29 21.66
C PRO A 470 11.43 -20.07 22.16
N THR A 471 11.66 -18.92 21.52
CA THR A 471 11.16 -17.61 21.94
C THR A 471 10.30 -17.02 20.82
N LYS A 472 9.08 -16.60 21.18
CA LYS A 472 8.22 -15.84 20.28
C LYS A 472 8.70 -14.40 20.23
N ILE A 473 8.85 -13.86 19.02
CA ILE A 473 9.11 -12.44 18.81
C ILE A 473 8.01 -11.88 17.90
N LEU A 474 7.70 -10.60 18.09
CA LEU A 474 6.78 -9.87 17.24
C LEU A 474 7.20 -8.40 17.26
N LEU A 475 7.93 -7.96 16.23
CA LEU A 475 8.43 -6.60 16.10
C LEU A 475 7.44 -5.78 15.28
N ASN A 476 6.97 -4.67 15.85
CA ASN A 476 6.12 -3.69 15.18
C ASN A 476 6.95 -2.77 14.27
N ASN A 477 6.33 -2.17 13.24
CA ASN A 477 7.02 -1.37 12.22
C ASN A 477 8.16 -2.15 11.54
N ALA A 478 7.96 -3.45 11.28
CA ALA A 478 8.98 -4.33 10.73
C ALA A 478 8.52 -5.09 9.48
N ALA A 479 7.58 -4.52 8.74
CA ALA A 479 7.09 -5.10 7.48
C ALA A 479 8.22 -5.43 6.51
N LEU A 480 9.25 -4.57 6.45
CA LEU A 480 10.41 -4.77 5.57
C LEU A 480 11.27 -5.96 5.98
N ALA A 481 11.46 -6.19 7.28
CA ALA A 481 12.12 -7.41 7.77
C ALA A 481 11.28 -8.66 7.45
N SER A 482 9.95 -8.55 7.54
CA SER A 482 9.00 -9.60 7.16
C SER A 482 9.07 -9.91 5.67
N GLN A 483 9.10 -8.90 4.81
CA GLN A 483 9.22 -9.07 3.35
C GLN A 483 10.54 -9.75 2.97
N ALA A 484 11.63 -9.30 3.59
CA ALA A 484 12.99 -9.72 3.25
C ALA A 484 13.22 -11.23 3.39
N VAL A 485 12.48 -11.93 4.26
CA VAL A 485 12.65 -13.38 4.49
C VAL A 485 11.84 -14.26 3.52
N GLY A 486 11.04 -13.68 2.63
CA GLY A 486 10.27 -14.42 1.63
C GLY A 486 11.10 -14.86 0.40
N PRO A 487 11.64 -13.93 -0.38
CA PRO A 487 12.33 -14.22 -1.65
C PRO A 487 13.47 -15.23 -1.55
N PRO A 488 14.31 -15.24 -0.49
CA PRO A 488 15.38 -16.23 -0.34
C PRO A 488 14.89 -17.69 -0.25
N LEU A 489 13.60 -17.97 -0.02
CA LEU A 489 13.03 -19.31 0.01
C LEU A 489 12.20 -19.64 -1.24
N SER A 490 12.03 -18.67 -2.14
CA SER A 490 11.18 -18.81 -3.31
C SER A 490 11.85 -19.67 -4.39
N GLY A 491 11.13 -20.72 -4.81
CA GLY A 491 11.50 -21.66 -5.87
C GLY A 491 11.61 -21.03 -7.27
N VAL A 492 11.13 -19.79 -7.42
CA VAL A 492 11.16 -19.01 -8.66
C VAL A 492 12.22 -17.93 -8.57
N GLU A 493 12.29 -17.20 -7.46
CA GLU A 493 13.15 -16.03 -7.31
C GLU A 493 14.60 -16.43 -7.05
N MET A 494 14.95 -16.85 -5.83
CA MET A 494 16.35 -16.98 -5.39
C MET A 494 16.81 -18.41 -5.08
N SER A 495 15.90 -19.35 -4.82
CA SER A 495 16.25 -20.66 -4.28
C SER A 495 15.68 -21.81 -5.09
N TRP A 496 16.36 -22.95 -5.03
CA TRP A 496 15.79 -24.21 -5.49
C TRP A 496 14.73 -24.72 -4.50
N HIS A 497 13.75 -25.46 -5.02
CA HIS A 497 12.57 -25.85 -4.25
C HIS A 497 12.95 -26.76 -3.07
N GLY A 498 12.42 -26.44 -1.88
CA GLY A 498 12.64 -27.22 -0.65
C GLY A 498 13.75 -26.71 0.27
N ARG A 499 14.48 -25.65 -0.12
CA ARG A 499 15.52 -25.03 0.72
C ARG A 499 14.91 -24.25 1.90
N ASP A 500 15.55 -24.34 3.08
CA ASP A 500 15.16 -23.68 4.33
C ASP A 500 16.17 -22.58 4.75
N PHE A 501 15.74 -21.62 5.57
CA PHE A 501 16.53 -20.46 5.98
C PHE A 501 17.75 -20.85 6.84
N LYS A 502 17.63 -21.90 7.64
CA LYS A 502 18.77 -22.45 8.40
C LYS A 502 19.87 -23.00 7.50
N GLU A 503 19.52 -23.48 6.30
CA GLU A 503 20.47 -23.94 5.29
C GLU A 503 21.15 -22.74 4.59
N ILE A 504 20.39 -21.65 4.36
CA ILE A 504 20.98 -20.37 3.95
C ILE A 504 22.00 -19.92 5.00
N GLY A 505 21.64 -19.98 6.29
CA GLY A 505 22.55 -19.66 7.40
C GLY A 505 23.81 -20.52 7.39
N ARG A 506 23.66 -21.85 7.28
CA ARG A 506 24.79 -22.79 7.17
C ARG A 506 25.74 -22.43 6.05
N LYS A 507 25.22 -22.07 4.88
CA LYS A 507 26.04 -21.62 3.75
C LYS A 507 26.71 -20.29 4.06
N MET A 508 25.91 -19.24 4.30
CA MET A 508 26.40 -17.87 4.31
C MET A 508 27.38 -17.61 5.46
N LEU A 509 27.16 -18.19 6.65
CA LEU A 509 28.01 -17.94 7.83
C LEU A 509 29.47 -18.41 7.65
N LEU A 510 29.72 -19.34 6.72
CA LEU A 510 31.04 -19.85 6.36
C LEU A 510 31.70 -19.06 5.21
N LEU A 511 30.92 -18.29 4.45
CA LEU A 511 31.41 -17.55 3.30
C LEU A 511 31.93 -16.17 3.68
N ARG A 512 32.93 -15.73 2.91
CA ARG A 512 33.41 -14.35 2.92
C ARG A 512 32.39 -13.47 2.23
N ALA A 513 32.03 -12.36 2.87
CA ALA A 513 30.97 -11.49 2.37
C ALA A 513 31.35 -10.87 1.02
N LEU A 514 30.42 -10.91 0.05
CA LEU A 514 30.56 -10.37 -1.31
C LEU A 514 31.76 -10.94 -2.09
N ALA A 515 32.20 -12.17 -1.81
CA ALA A 515 33.43 -12.72 -2.38
C ALA A 515 33.43 -12.81 -3.92
N LEU A 516 32.25 -12.80 -4.55
CA LEU A 516 32.08 -12.83 -6.00
C LEU A 516 32.06 -11.44 -6.65
N GLN A 517 32.04 -10.35 -5.89
CA GLN A 517 31.73 -9.01 -6.39
C GLN A 517 32.76 -7.98 -5.97
N ASN A 518 33.06 -7.04 -6.86
CA ASN A 518 33.83 -5.87 -6.49
C ASN A 518 33.00 -4.89 -5.62
N VAL A 519 33.66 -4.26 -4.65
CA VAL A 519 33.10 -3.18 -3.83
C VAL A 519 33.86 -1.90 -4.14
N HIS A 520 33.15 -0.81 -4.42
CA HIS A 520 33.78 0.45 -4.78
C HIS A 520 34.63 0.99 -3.61
N PRO A 521 35.85 1.52 -3.84
CA PRO A 521 36.71 2.05 -2.76
C PRO A 521 36.08 3.20 -1.95
N THR A 522 35.11 3.90 -2.54
CA THR A 522 34.37 5.00 -1.90
C THR A 522 32.91 4.66 -1.60
N ASP A 523 32.51 3.38 -1.61
CA ASP A 523 31.19 2.95 -1.15
C ASP A 523 30.84 3.61 0.20
N SER A 524 29.61 4.08 0.35
CA SER A 524 29.19 4.88 1.50
C SER A 524 29.15 4.07 2.81
N VAL A 525 28.98 2.75 2.72
CA VAL A 525 28.79 1.85 3.86
C VAL A 525 29.94 0.83 3.94
N LEU A 526 30.30 0.22 2.82
CA LEU A 526 31.18 -0.95 2.76
C LEU A 526 32.65 -0.63 2.50
N ALA A 527 33.01 0.62 2.18
CA ALA A 527 34.40 0.98 1.87
C ALA A 527 35.40 0.57 2.97
N ASN A 528 35.02 0.74 4.24
CA ASN A 528 35.87 0.39 5.38
C ASN A 528 35.99 -1.13 5.62
N PHE A 529 35.14 -1.93 5.00
CA PHE A 529 35.14 -3.39 5.10
C PHE A 529 35.77 -4.05 3.87
N ARG A 530 35.95 -3.30 2.78
CA ARG A 530 36.44 -3.76 1.49
C ARG A 530 37.76 -4.52 1.64
N HIS A 531 37.87 -5.64 0.94
CA HIS A 531 39.10 -6.39 0.87
C HIS A 531 40.18 -5.66 0.06
N GLY A 532 41.41 -5.61 0.59
CA GLY A 532 42.47 -4.76 0.04
C GLY A 532 42.92 -5.13 -1.37
N SER A 533 42.90 -6.43 -1.72
CA SER A 533 43.48 -6.97 -2.96
C SER A 533 42.59 -7.96 -3.72
N ALA A 534 41.36 -8.21 -3.26
CA ALA A 534 40.46 -9.20 -3.86
C ALA A 534 39.02 -8.70 -3.76
N ASN A 535 38.09 -9.38 -4.42
CA ASN A 535 36.67 -9.10 -4.34
C ASN A 535 36.13 -9.29 -2.91
N GLY A 536 35.02 -8.62 -2.60
CA GLY A 536 34.30 -8.71 -1.34
C GLY A 536 34.93 -7.95 -0.17
N LEU A 537 34.56 -8.39 1.04
CA LEU A 537 34.95 -7.79 2.30
C LEU A 537 36.07 -8.58 3.00
N ASN A 538 36.70 -7.99 4.02
CA ASN A 538 37.70 -8.66 4.87
C ASN A 538 37.09 -9.63 5.90
N GLN A 539 35.77 -9.72 5.98
CA GLN A 539 35.05 -10.45 7.01
C GLN A 539 34.15 -11.53 6.41
N ASN A 540 33.93 -12.59 7.18
CA ASN A 540 32.89 -13.57 6.90
C ASN A 540 31.56 -13.10 7.51
N TYR A 541 30.44 -13.66 7.05
CA TYR A 541 29.13 -13.26 7.57
C TYR A 541 28.94 -13.57 9.05
N SER A 542 29.56 -14.63 9.58
CA SER A 542 29.49 -14.89 11.02
C SER A 542 30.15 -13.79 11.86
N ASP A 543 31.19 -13.12 11.36
CA ASP A 543 31.81 -11.99 12.07
C ASP A 543 30.90 -10.78 12.06
N LEU A 544 30.30 -10.46 10.90
CA LEU A 544 29.33 -9.38 10.77
C LEU A 544 28.11 -9.58 11.68
N VAL A 545 27.58 -10.81 11.78
CA VAL A 545 26.49 -11.15 12.71
C VAL A 545 26.92 -10.94 14.17
N ARG A 546 28.11 -11.41 14.55
CA ARG A 546 28.63 -11.23 15.92
C ARG A 546 28.86 -9.76 16.26
N GLU A 547 29.24 -8.93 15.30
CA GLU A 547 29.44 -7.49 15.50
C GLU A 547 28.09 -6.74 15.59
N ALA A 548 27.10 -7.12 14.79
CA ALA A 548 25.82 -6.42 14.70
C ALA A 548 24.80 -6.79 15.81
N PHE A 549 24.74 -8.06 16.24
CA PHE A 549 23.64 -8.57 17.06
C PHE A 549 24.03 -8.90 18.51
N VAL A 550 23.04 -8.78 19.40
CA VAL A 550 23.16 -9.14 20.82
C VAL A 550 23.44 -10.65 20.95
N ASP A 551 24.37 -10.99 21.85
CA ASP A 551 24.99 -12.32 21.96
C ASP A 551 24.01 -13.46 22.25
N HIS A 552 22.96 -13.23 23.04
CA HIS A 552 22.00 -14.28 23.38
C HIS A 552 21.18 -14.80 22.19
N TRP A 553 21.29 -14.18 21.01
CA TRP A 553 20.65 -14.66 19.78
C TRP A 553 21.54 -15.60 18.95
N TRP A 554 22.85 -15.70 19.23
CA TRP A 554 23.77 -16.49 18.42
C TRP A 554 24.89 -17.24 19.17
N SER A 555 25.12 -16.93 20.46
CA SER A 555 26.32 -17.36 21.20
C SER A 555 26.23 -18.71 21.90
N SER A 556 25.11 -19.44 21.79
CA SER A 556 25.01 -20.75 22.44
C SER A 556 25.98 -21.75 21.81
N PRO A 557 26.71 -22.53 22.62
CA PRO A 557 27.52 -23.64 22.13
C PRO A 557 26.68 -24.86 21.73
N ASN A 558 25.38 -24.88 22.08
CA ASN A 558 24.50 -26.00 21.80
C ASN A 558 24.05 -26.00 20.34
N VAL A 559 23.86 -27.21 19.80
CA VAL A 559 23.22 -27.44 18.51
C VAL A 559 21.79 -27.91 18.71
N THR A 560 20.92 -27.62 17.75
CA THR A 560 19.55 -28.12 17.72
C THR A 560 19.53 -29.63 17.47
N ASP A 561 18.38 -30.27 17.70
CA ASP A 561 18.18 -31.70 17.40
C ASP A 561 18.37 -32.00 15.90
N GLU A 562 18.19 -30.99 15.04
CA GLU A 562 18.43 -31.05 13.60
C GLU A 562 19.91 -30.83 13.23
N GLY A 563 20.79 -30.63 14.22
CA GLY A 563 22.22 -30.45 14.03
C GLY A 563 22.64 -29.06 13.54
N TYR A 564 21.83 -28.02 13.77
CA TYR A 564 22.16 -26.64 13.44
C TYR A 564 22.65 -25.87 14.66
N THR A 565 23.61 -24.95 14.46
CA THR A 565 23.96 -23.98 15.50
C THR A 565 22.82 -22.99 15.72
N GLN A 566 22.79 -22.33 16.88
CA GLN A 566 21.83 -21.25 17.14
C GLN A 566 21.87 -20.16 16.05
N MET A 567 23.08 -19.79 15.59
CA MET A 567 23.25 -18.73 14.59
C MET A 567 22.68 -19.12 13.22
N GLU A 568 22.82 -20.39 12.83
CA GLU A 568 22.20 -20.93 11.61
C GLU A 568 20.66 -20.94 11.74
N SER A 569 20.13 -21.47 12.85
CA SER A 569 18.68 -21.53 13.08
C SER A 569 18.02 -20.15 13.16
N ASN A 570 18.73 -19.14 13.65
CA ASN A 570 18.24 -17.76 13.73
C ASN A 570 18.63 -16.91 12.51
N PHE A 571 19.14 -17.50 11.43
CA PHE A 571 19.67 -16.68 10.33
C PHE A 571 18.59 -15.78 9.70
N SER A 572 17.32 -16.20 9.68
CA SER A 572 16.18 -15.36 9.24
C SER A 572 16.02 -14.08 10.06
N LEU A 573 16.28 -14.13 11.37
CA LEU A 573 16.23 -12.97 12.25
C LEU A 573 17.31 -11.95 11.87
N PHE A 574 18.55 -12.42 11.68
CA PHE A 574 19.67 -11.55 11.33
C PHE A 574 19.50 -10.96 9.94
N TRP A 575 19.07 -11.80 8.99
CA TRP A 575 18.75 -11.40 7.63
C TRP A 575 17.67 -10.31 7.60
N GLY A 576 16.48 -10.58 8.15
CA GLY A 576 15.35 -9.65 8.09
C GLY A 576 15.67 -8.30 8.73
N LEU A 577 16.28 -8.29 9.92
CA LEU A 577 16.62 -7.04 10.61
C LEU A 577 17.73 -6.25 9.91
N SER A 578 18.75 -6.93 9.37
CA SER A 578 19.85 -6.24 8.68
C SER A 578 19.39 -5.64 7.34
N LEU A 579 18.60 -6.37 6.55
CA LEU A 579 18.03 -5.85 5.30
C LEU A 579 17.08 -4.68 5.56
N MET A 580 16.19 -4.79 6.55
CA MET A 580 15.32 -3.68 6.97
C MET A 580 16.13 -2.42 7.32
N LEU A 581 17.23 -2.58 8.08
CA LEU A 581 18.07 -1.45 8.47
C LEU A 581 18.87 -0.87 7.31
N TYR A 582 19.32 -1.70 6.37
CA TYR A 582 19.95 -1.18 5.16
C TYR A 582 18.94 -0.41 4.30
N GLN A 583 17.79 -1.03 4.01
CA GLN A 583 16.76 -0.42 3.16
C GLN A 583 16.09 0.79 3.81
N SER A 584 16.11 0.92 5.14
CA SER A 584 15.67 2.14 5.83
C SER A 584 16.59 3.35 5.62
N THR A 585 17.79 3.14 5.06
CA THR A 585 18.67 4.22 4.60
C THR A 585 18.34 4.69 3.17
N LEU A 586 17.61 3.89 2.39
CA LEU A 586 17.28 4.17 0.99
C LEU A 586 16.07 5.11 0.89
N VAL A 587 16.23 6.33 1.42
CA VAL A 587 15.20 7.37 1.46
C VAL A 587 15.48 8.42 0.38
N SER A 588 14.52 8.66 -0.50
CA SER A 588 14.61 9.65 -1.59
C SER A 588 13.75 10.88 -1.30
N ASP A 589 14.27 11.77 -0.45
CA ASP A 589 13.63 12.96 0.10
C ASP A 589 14.18 14.29 -0.44
N ASP A 590 14.91 14.28 -1.58
CA ASP A 590 15.48 15.46 -2.24
C ASP A 590 15.10 15.52 -3.73
N ALA A 591 13.88 15.10 -4.08
CA ALA A 591 13.35 15.30 -5.41
C ALA A 591 13.03 16.80 -5.65
N PRO A 592 12.93 17.26 -6.91
CA PRO A 592 12.45 18.61 -7.22
C PRO A 592 11.16 18.99 -6.48
N TYR A 593 10.22 18.05 -6.33
CA TYR A 593 9.03 18.25 -5.50
C TYR A 593 9.35 18.53 -4.02
N ASP A 594 10.26 17.78 -3.41
CA ASP A 594 10.60 17.96 -1.99
C ASP A 594 11.24 19.33 -1.74
N ARG A 595 12.10 19.80 -2.65
CA ARG A 595 12.68 21.15 -2.57
C ARG A 595 11.61 22.23 -2.68
N TRP A 596 10.66 22.06 -3.59
CA TRP A 596 9.52 22.96 -3.74
C TRP A 596 8.61 22.98 -2.51
N ALA A 597 8.26 21.80 -1.98
CA ALA A 597 7.46 21.66 -0.76
C ALA A 597 8.17 22.23 0.48
N ASN A 598 9.51 22.31 0.46
CA ASN A 598 10.33 22.99 1.47
C ASN A 598 10.56 24.50 1.19
N GLY A 599 9.91 25.07 0.16
CA GLY A 599 9.88 26.52 -0.11
C GLY A 599 10.71 27.00 -1.29
N ASP A 600 11.40 26.12 -2.04
CA ASP A 600 12.05 26.51 -3.30
C ASP A 600 11.05 26.52 -4.46
N GLU A 601 10.35 27.65 -4.63
CA GLU A 601 9.34 27.83 -5.70
C GLU A 601 9.87 27.58 -7.13
N SER A 602 11.19 27.61 -7.32
CA SER A 602 11.86 27.41 -8.61
C SER A 602 12.16 25.94 -8.92
N ALA A 603 12.05 25.04 -7.94
CA ALA A 603 12.37 23.63 -8.12
C ALA A 603 11.35 22.88 -9.01
N LEU A 604 10.10 23.35 -9.08
CA LEU A 604 9.09 22.84 -10.01
C LEU A 604 8.91 23.77 -11.21
N SER A 605 8.86 23.18 -12.40
CA SER A 605 8.47 23.89 -13.62
C SER A 605 6.98 24.28 -13.59
N GLU A 606 6.59 25.28 -14.38
CA GLU A 606 5.18 25.68 -14.49
C GLU A 606 4.28 24.55 -15.01
N SER A 607 4.80 23.70 -15.90
CA SER A 607 4.09 22.49 -16.36
C SER A 607 3.88 21.49 -15.21
N ALA A 608 4.91 21.23 -14.40
CA ALA A 608 4.78 20.36 -13.23
C ALA A 608 3.81 20.94 -12.18
N LYS A 609 3.74 22.26 -12.01
CA LYS A 609 2.76 22.91 -11.11
C LYS A 609 1.32 22.73 -11.62
N ARG A 610 1.08 22.86 -12.92
CA ARG A 610 -0.24 22.54 -13.53
C ARG A 610 -0.57 21.06 -13.40
N GLY A 611 0.41 20.19 -13.63
CA GLY A 611 0.27 18.75 -13.45
C GLY A 611 -0.07 18.35 -12.02
N LEU A 612 0.58 18.97 -11.03
CA LEU A 612 0.24 18.79 -9.62
C LEU A 612 -1.20 19.19 -9.34
N LYS A 613 -1.68 20.31 -9.90
CA LYS A 613 -3.09 20.71 -9.75
C LYS A 613 -4.04 19.67 -10.33
N LEU A 614 -3.79 19.19 -11.55
CA LEU A 614 -4.61 18.13 -12.16
C LEU A 614 -4.57 16.84 -11.34
N PHE A 615 -3.40 16.46 -10.84
CA PHE A 615 -3.19 15.28 -10.00
C PHE A 615 -3.99 15.34 -8.69
N LEU A 616 -4.11 16.53 -8.09
CA LEU A 616 -4.81 16.75 -6.83
C LEU A 616 -6.33 16.82 -6.97
N ASN A 617 -6.83 17.26 -8.12
CA ASN A 617 -8.25 17.57 -8.31
C ASN A 617 -8.89 16.67 -9.37
N GLU A 618 -8.84 17.05 -10.65
CA GLU A 618 -9.55 16.39 -11.74
C GLU A 618 -9.15 14.91 -11.88
N GLY A 619 -7.87 14.60 -11.72
CA GLY A 619 -7.37 13.23 -11.78
C GLY A 619 -7.55 12.42 -10.49
N LYS A 620 -7.92 13.06 -9.37
CA LYS A 620 -8.10 12.45 -8.04
C LYS A 620 -6.97 11.52 -7.58
N CYS A 621 -5.78 11.64 -8.18
CA CYS A 621 -4.69 10.68 -8.00
C CYS A 621 -4.23 10.64 -6.54
N ILE A 622 -4.36 11.78 -5.85
CA ILE A 622 -4.04 11.96 -4.43
C ILE A 622 -4.90 11.11 -3.48
N ASN A 623 -6.11 10.71 -3.88
CA ASN A 623 -7.00 9.91 -3.04
C ASN A 623 -6.40 8.54 -2.71
N CYS A 624 -5.58 7.98 -3.61
CA CYS A 624 -4.85 6.74 -3.38
C CYS A 624 -3.35 6.98 -3.12
N HIS A 625 -2.76 7.99 -3.76
CA HIS A 625 -1.33 8.33 -3.65
C HIS A 625 -1.09 9.47 -2.67
N GLY A 626 -1.63 9.33 -1.46
CA GLY A 626 -1.62 10.35 -0.41
C GLY A 626 -0.28 10.54 0.30
N GLY A 627 -0.25 11.58 1.14
CA GLY A 627 0.85 11.85 2.08
C GLY A 627 2.19 12.19 1.44
N PRO A 628 3.22 12.48 2.25
CA PRO A 628 4.59 12.73 1.77
C PRO A 628 5.18 11.59 0.94
N GLU A 629 4.72 10.37 1.15
CA GLU A 629 5.18 9.17 0.46
C GLU A 629 4.63 9.02 -0.97
N PHE A 630 3.56 9.75 -1.33
CA PHE A 630 2.80 9.55 -2.56
C PHE A 630 2.40 8.09 -2.79
N ALA A 631 1.88 7.46 -1.73
CA ALA A 631 1.62 6.03 -1.68
C ALA A 631 0.42 5.74 -0.77
N GLY A 632 -0.19 4.56 -0.95
CA GLY A 632 -1.19 4.04 -0.02
C GLY A 632 -0.61 2.94 0.87
N ALA A 633 -1.36 2.56 1.89
CA ALA A 633 -0.94 1.55 2.87
C ALA A 633 0.39 1.86 3.58
N THR A 634 0.65 3.15 3.81
CA THR A 634 1.81 3.62 4.57
C THR A 634 1.52 3.63 6.06
N ILE A 635 2.58 3.63 6.87
CA ILE A 635 2.47 3.72 8.32
C ILE A 635 1.86 5.08 8.74
N SER A 636 2.24 6.16 8.05
CA SER A 636 1.75 7.52 8.33
C SER A 636 0.26 7.69 8.01
N ASP A 637 -0.26 6.94 7.04
CA ASP A 637 -1.67 6.94 6.63
C ASP A 637 -2.50 6.00 7.53
N ILE A 638 -2.11 4.74 7.60
CA ILE A 638 -2.89 3.69 8.27
C ILE A 638 -2.80 3.76 9.81
N ARG A 639 -1.69 4.25 10.37
CA ARG A 639 -1.39 4.17 11.82
C ARG A 639 -1.05 5.52 12.43
N ASN A 640 -1.70 6.58 11.98
CA ASN A 640 -1.51 7.92 12.53
C ASN A 640 -2.12 8.07 13.94
N GLY A 641 -1.26 8.24 14.95
CA GLY A 641 -1.69 8.44 16.34
C GLY A 641 -2.41 7.23 16.93
N ASP A 642 -3.54 7.46 17.61
CA ASP A 642 -4.36 6.39 18.23
C ASP A 642 -5.39 5.78 17.27
N SER A 643 -5.52 6.29 16.05
CA SER A 643 -6.47 5.78 15.04
C SER A 643 -5.78 4.84 14.06
N ILE A 644 -6.22 3.58 14.01
CA ILE A 644 -5.80 2.57 13.05
C ILE A 644 -6.88 2.43 11.96
N LYS A 645 -6.51 2.63 10.69
CA LYS A 645 -7.40 2.57 9.52
C LYS A 645 -6.97 1.49 8.53
N LEU A 646 -6.99 0.22 8.95
CA LEU A 646 -6.62 -0.93 8.11
C LEU A 646 -7.71 -1.33 7.13
N ILE A 647 -8.96 -1.08 7.48
CA ILE A 647 -10.15 -1.41 6.68
C ILE A 647 -11.10 -0.22 6.63
N GLU A 648 -11.79 -0.05 5.52
CA GLU A 648 -12.70 1.05 5.26
C GLU A 648 -13.92 0.62 4.44
N ARG A 649 -14.89 1.52 4.28
CA ARG A 649 -16.09 1.33 3.46
C ARG A 649 -16.03 2.24 2.25
N MET A 650 -16.39 1.71 1.10
CA MET A 650 -16.41 2.44 -0.17
C MET A 650 -17.60 1.99 -1.00
N VAL A 651 -18.16 2.91 -1.78
CA VAL A 651 -19.14 2.60 -2.83
C VAL A 651 -18.35 2.18 -4.07
N MET A 652 -18.53 0.94 -4.52
CA MET A 652 -17.74 0.39 -5.61
C MET A 652 -18.26 0.84 -6.98
N GLY A 653 -17.56 0.50 -8.06
CA GLY A 653 -17.98 0.82 -9.43
C GLY A 653 -19.37 0.30 -9.84
N ASN A 654 -19.96 -0.64 -9.10
CA ASN A 654 -21.33 -1.12 -9.29
C ASN A 654 -22.40 -0.32 -8.50
N GLY A 655 -21.99 0.67 -7.71
CA GLY A 655 -22.86 1.49 -6.85
C GLY A 655 -23.22 0.84 -5.50
N GLU A 656 -22.68 -0.33 -5.16
CA GLU A 656 -22.91 -0.99 -3.87
C GLU A 656 -21.82 -0.64 -2.86
N GLU A 657 -22.20 -0.45 -1.60
CA GLU A 657 -21.24 -0.28 -0.49
C GLU A 657 -20.57 -1.62 -0.14
N ALA A 658 -19.24 -1.61 0.00
CA ALA A 658 -18.46 -2.77 0.39
C ALA A 658 -17.32 -2.40 1.35
N TRP A 659 -16.86 -3.39 2.12
CA TRP A 659 -15.66 -3.28 2.92
C TRP A 659 -14.42 -3.68 2.14
N TYR A 660 -13.33 -2.93 2.31
CA TYR A 660 -12.07 -3.16 1.63
C TYR A 660 -10.88 -2.89 2.56
N ASP A 661 -9.70 -3.31 2.12
CA ASP A 661 -8.44 -3.08 2.80
C ASP A 661 -7.88 -1.71 2.39
N ASN A 662 -7.65 -0.81 3.36
CA ASN A 662 -7.12 0.53 3.06
C ASN A 662 -5.75 0.46 2.36
N GLY A 663 -5.58 1.27 1.30
CA GLY A 663 -4.39 1.33 0.46
C GLY A 663 -4.26 0.20 -0.56
N PHE A 664 -5.32 -0.60 -0.77
CA PHE A 664 -5.37 -1.71 -1.72
C PHE A 664 -6.58 -1.58 -2.63
N TYR A 665 -6.33 -1.38 -3.92
CA TYR A 665 -7.39 -1.05 -4.87
C TYR A 665 -7.32 -1.93 -6.11
N ASN A 666 -8.49 -2.31 -6.61
CA ASN A 666 -8.62 -2.83 -7.96
C ASN A 666 -8.85 -1.63 -8.88
N ILE A 667 -7.99 -1.47 -9.86
CA ILE A 667 -8.02 -0.35 -10.81
C ILE A 667 -8.31 -0.80 -12.25
N GLY A 668 -8.61 -2.09 -12.46
CA GLY A 668 -8.94 -2.61 -13.80
C GLY A 668 -7.74 -2.80 -14.74
N VAL A 669 -6.53 -3.08 -14.22
CA VAL A 669 -5.36 -3.44 -15.05
C VAL A 669 -5.53 -4.81 -15.70
N ARG A 670 -6.13 -5.77 -14.99
CA ARG A 670 -6.52 -7.12 -15.48
C ARG A 670 -7.90 -7.48 -14.94
N PRO A 671 -8.63 -8.42 -15.57
CA PRO A 671 -9.83 -9.01 -14.97
C PRO A 671 -9.52 -9.61 -13.59
N THR A 672 -10.38 -9.38 -12.60
CA THR A 672 -10.17 -9.79 -11.19
C THR A 672 -9.82 -11.29 -11.04
N LEU A 673 -10.41 -12.16 -11.86
CA LEU A 673 -10.15 -13.60 -11.77
C LEU A 673 -8.74 -13.99 -12.22
N GLU A 674 -8.02 -13.18 -12.99
CA GLU A 674 -6.67 -13.53 -13.44
C GLU A 674 -5.64 -13.35 -12.32
N ASP A 675 -5.84 -12.37 -11.44
CA ASP A 675 -5.05 -12.18 -10.21
C ASP A 675 -5.91 -11.55 -9.10
N ILE A 676 -6.29 -12.35 -8.10
CA ILE A 676 -7.12 -11.90 -6.97
C ILE A 676 -6.32 -11.19 -5.87
N ALA A 677 -4.98 -11.13 -5.98
CA ALA A 677 -4.11 -10.33 -5.12
C ALA A 677 -4.39 -10.49 -3.60
N VAL A 678 -4.65 -9.40 -2.88
CA VAL A 678 -4.92 -9.40 -1.42
C VAL A 678 -6.15 -10.21 -1.03
N GLY A 679 -7.03 -10.52 -2.00
CA GLY A 679 -8.16 -11.40 -1.83
C GLY A 679 -7.81 -12.89 -1.73
N ALA A 680 -6.54 -13.27 -1.93
CA ALA A 680 -6.08 -14.64 -1.78
C ALA A 680 -6.06 -15.11 -0.31
N ASP A 681 -6.18 -16.43 -0.14
CA ASP A 681 -5.99 -17.13 1.12
C ASP A 681 -4.66 -17.88 1.09
N HIS A 682 -3.86 -17.77 2.16
CA HIS A 682 -2.72 -18.64 2.38
C HIS A 682 -3.22 -20.04 2.81
N PRO A 683 -2.71 -21.14 2.24
CA PRO A 683 -3.19 -22.50 2.53
C PRO A 683 -3.19 -22.89 4.02
N THR A 684 -2.24 -22.34 4.79
CA THR A 684 -2.10 -22.63 6.24
C THR A 684 -2.64 -21.52 7.14
N PHE A 685 -2.63 -20.27 6.68
CA PHE A 685 -2.81 -19.11 7.57
C PHE A 685 -4.12 -18.36 7.30
N GLY A 686 -4.89 -18.79 6.31
CA GLY A 686 -6.16 -18.15 5.95
C GLY A 686 -5.98 -16.85 5.17
N PRO A 687 -6.95 -15.93 5.23
CA PRO A 687 -7.00 -14.76 4.35
C PRO A 687 -5.84 -13.80 4.54
N LEU A 688 -5.31 -13.27 3.42
CA LEU A 688 -4.32 -12.20 3.45
C LEU A 688 -4.94 -10.84 3.80
N SER A 689 -6.14 -10.57 3.28
CA SER A 689 -6.90 -9.35 3.55
C SER A 689 -7.25 -9.18 5.04
N TYR A 690 -7.03 -7.96 5.55
CA TYR A 690 -7.47 -7.59 6.89
C TYR A 690 -9.00 -7.57 7.01
N THR A 691 -9.71 -7.17 5.97
CA THR A 691 -11.17 -7.19 5.92
C THR A 691 -11.72 -8.61 6.09
N LYS A 692 -11.19 -9.59 5.32
CA LYS A 692 -11.59 -11.00 5.45
C LYS A 692 -11.19 -11.58 6.80
N GLN A 693 -9.99 -11.26 7.31
CA GLN A 693 -9.56 -11.66 8.64
C GLN A 693 -10.51 -11.15 9.73
N ARG A 694 -10.92 -9.87 9.66
CA ARG A 694 -11.83 -9.24 10.61
C ARG A 694 -13.24 -9.83 10.53
N GLN A 695 -13.75 -10.07 9.32
CA GLN A 695 -15.01 -10.79 9.11
C GLN A 695 -14.98 -12.19 9.75
N ASN A 696 -13.84 -12.88 9.69
CA ASN A 696 -13.62 -14.17 10.32
C ASN A 696 -13.34 -14.09 11.84
N GLY A 697 -13.51 -12.92 12.45
CA GLY A 697 -13.39 -12.72 13.89
C GLY A 697 -11.95 -12.54 14.41
N ARG A 698 -10.96 -12.42 13.52
CA ARG A 698 -9.59 -12.08 13.92
C ARG A 698 -9.54 -10.64 14.43
N ASP A 699 -8.76 -10.42 15.48
CA ASP A 699 -8.41 -9.07 15.92
C ASP A 699 -7.27 -8.55 15.05
N ILE A 700 -7.54 -7.45 14.33
CA ILE A 700 -6.57 -6.76 13.47
C ILE A 700 -6.08 -5.45 14.11
N GLY A 701 -6.52 -5.14 15.34
CA GLY A 701 -6.22 -3.88 16.03
C GLY A 701 -7.14 -2.71 15.68
N GLN A 702 -8.16 -2.91 14.85
CA GLN A 702 -9.20 -1.93 14.52
C GLN A 702 -10.55 -2.37 15.09
N SER A 703 -11.31 -1.42 15.64
CA SER A 703 -12.57 -1.70 16.35
C SER A 703 -13.75 -2.04 15.44
N ASP A 704 -13.71 -1.60 14.19
CA ASP A 704 -14.82 -1.75 13.25
C ASP A 704 -15.27 -3.21 13.11
N THR A 705 -16.58 -3.39 13.01
CA THR A 705 -17.19 -4.70 12.76
C THR A 705 -17.54 -4.80 11.28
N VAL A 706 -16.96 -5.78 10.60
CA VAL A 706 -17.25 -6.02 9.18
C VAL A 706 -18.55 -6.81 9.05
N SER A 707 -19.56 -6.17 8.46
CA SER A 707 -20.81 -6.81 8.06
C SER A 707 -21.19 -6.42 6.63
N GLY A 708 -21.79 -7.36 5.89
CA GLY A 708 -22.16 -7.18 4.49
C GLY A 708 -21.07 -7.59 3.51
N ARG A 709 -21.06 -6.92 2.35
CA ARG A 709 -20.20 -7.24 1.20
C ARG A 709 -18.74 -6.87 1.47
N ILE A 710 -17.83 -7.70 0.98
CA ILE A 710 -16.38 -7.46 0.98
C ILE A 710 -15.91 -7.39 -0.47
N THR A 711 -15.00 -6.47 -0.74
CA THR A 711 -14.30 -6.35 -2.02
C THR A 711 -12.81 -6.20 -1.79
N VAL A 712 -12.08 -7.27 -2.09
CA VAL A 712 -10.62 -7.34 -1.93
C VAL A 712 -9.96 -8.15 -3.02
N ASP A 713 -10.76 -8.85 -3.84
CA ASP A 713 -10.24 -9.63 -4.96
C ASP A 713 -9.81 -8.63 -6.05
N GLY A 714 -8.58 -8.77 -6.54
CA GLY A 714 -7.96 -7.84 -7.50
C GLY A 714 -7.43 -6.55 -6.88
N GLY A 715 -7.48 -6.42 -5.55
CA GLY A 715 -6.91 -5.30 -4.81
C GLY A 715 -5.39 -5.40 -4.66
N PHE A 716 -4.65 -4.44 -5.23
CA PHE A 716 -3.19 -4.35 -5.12
C PHE A 716 -2.79 -3.15 -4.28
N LYS A 717 -1.70 -3.31 -3.52
CA LYS A 717 -1.12 -2.21 -2.74
C LYS A 717 -0.81 -1.02 -3.64
N THR A 718 -1.26 0.17 -3.29
CA THR A 718 -0.87 1.40 -3.99
C THR A 718 0.64 1.65 -3.85
N PRO A 719 1.41 1.66 -4.95
CA PRO A 719 2.85 1.90 -4.89
C PRO A 719 3.17 3.38 -4.63
N THR A 720 4.41 3.66 -4.22
CA THR A 720 4.91 5.04 -4.18
C THR A 720 5.16 5.55 -5.59
N LEU A 721 4.83 6.81 -5.84
CA LEU A 721 5.18 7.50 -7.10
C LEU A 721 6.57 8.17 -7.04
N ARG A 722 7.29 8.06 -5.93
CA ARG A 722 8.66 8.57 -5.83
C ARG A 722 9.60 7.77 -6.72
N ASN A 723 10.38 8.47 -7.53
CA ASN A 723 11.26 7.92 -8.57
C ASN A 723 10.53 7.16 -9.69
N ILE A 724 9.23 7.40 -9.89
CA ILE A 724 8.41 6.68 -10.89
C ILE A 724 8.95 6.80 -12.33
N GLU A 725 9.74 7.85 -12.64
CA GLU A 725 10.43 7.95 -13.92
C GLU A 725 11.38 6.77 -14.19
N LEU A 726 11.98 6.21 -13.14
CA LEU A 726 13.02 5.18 -13.23
C LEU A 726 12.50 3.77 -12.97
N THR A 727 11.22 3.62 -12.62
CA THR A 727 10.64 2.33 -12.20
C THR A 727 9.62 1.78 -13.19
N GLY A 728 9.82 2.03 -14.48
CA GLY A 728 9.11 1.32 -15.54
C GLY A 728 9.70 -0.10 -15.74
N PRO A 729 8.95 -1.03 -16.37
CA PRO A 729 7.58 -0.86 -16.84
C PRO A 729 6.57 -0.74 -15.68
N TYR A 730 5.31 -0.38 -15.98
CA TYR A 730 4.37 0.07 -14.96
C TYR A 730 3.26 -0.93 -14.62
N PHE A 731 2.70 -0.76 -13.42
CA PHE A 731 1.73 -1.62 -12.72
C PHE A 731 2.29 -2.98 -12.29
N HIS A 732 1.50 -3.74 -11.50
CA HIS A 732 1.90 -5.06 -11.01
C HIS A 732 2.16 -6.09 -12.12
N THR A 733 1.69 -5.83 -13.34
CA THR A 733 1.93 -6.66 -14.53
C THR A 733 3.14 -6.22 -15.35
N GLY A 734 3.73 -5.06 -15.06
CA GLY A 734 4.73 -4.41 -15.92
C GLY A 734 4.21 -4.20 -17.35
N GLY A 735 2.90 -4.00 -17.53
CA GLY A 735 2.25 -4.06 -18.86
C GLY A 735 2.30 -2.77 -19.67
N TYR A 736 2.87 -1.70 -19.13
CA TYR A 736 2.86 -0.35 -19.71
C TYR A 736 4.28 0.21 -19.74
N ARG A 737 4.66 0.87 -20.84
CA ARG A 737 6.04 1.28 -21.12
C ARG A 737 6.35 2.69 -20.63
N THR A 738 5.38 3.60 -20.68
CA THR A 738 5.60 5.02 -20.42
C THR A 738 4.65 5.55 -19.36
N LEU A 739 5.07 6.61 -18.67
CA LEU A 739 4.19 7.36 -17.76
C LEU A 739 2.97 7.91 -18.49
N LYS A 740 3.13 8.29 -19.77
CA LYS A 740 2.03 8.76 -20.61
C LYS A 740 0.96 7.68 -20.78
N GLU A 741 1.38 6.47 -21.17
CA GLU A 741 0.46 5.32 -21.29
C GLU A 741 -0.23 4.99 -19.95
N THR A 742 0.45 5.20 -18.81
CA THR A 742 -0.13 5.06 -17.46
C THR A 742 -1.16 6.15 -17.15
N VAL A 743 -0.89 7.42 -17.46
CA VAL A 743 -1.88 8.49 -17.24
C VAL A 743 -3.09 8.30 -18.17
N GLU A 744 -2.85 7.98 -19.43
CA GLU A 744 -3.89 7.65 -20.41
C GLU A 744 -4.78 6.48 -19.96
N PHE A 745 -4.23 5.49 -19.25
CA PHE A 745 -5.02 4.42 -18.62
C PHE A 745 -6.07 4.97 -17.64
N TYR A 746 -5.69 5.92 -16.78
CA TYR A 746 -6.62 6.54 -15.84
C TYR A 746 -7.58 7.52 -16.52
N VAL A 747 -7.10 8.30 -17.51
CA VAL A 747 -7.94 9.21 -18.31
C VAL A 747 -9.14 8.48 -18.90
N ARG A 748 -8.93 7.26 -19.39
CA ARG A 748 -10.00 6.45 -19.98
C ARG A 748 -10.88 5.72 -18.96
N GLY A 749 -10.49 5.61 -17.69
CA GLY A 749 -11.21 4.85 -16.66
C GLY A 749 -10.78 3.38 -16.54
N GLY A 750 -9.49 3.09 -16.76
CA GLY A 750 -8.95 1.74 -16.71
C GLY A 750 -9.24 0.90 -17.96
N THR A 751 -8.72 -0.34 -17.99
CA THR A 751 -8.88 -1.24 -19.14
C THR A 751 -10.05 -2.21 -18.98
N PHE A 752 -10.18 -2.80 -17.79
CA PHE A 752 -11.18 -3.84 -17.50
C PHE A 752 -12.25 -3.35 -16.52
N TRP A 753 -12.66 -2.09 -16.67
CA TRP A 753 -13.64 -1.49 -15.77
C TRP A 753 -14.96 -2.26 -15.74
N LYS A 754 -15.48 -2.60 -16.93
CA LYS A 754 -16.75 -3.29 -17.11
C LYS A 754 -16.74 -4.69 -16.50
N GLU A 755 -15.62 -5.40 -16.62
CA GLU A 755 -15.41 -6.73 -16.06
C GLU A 755 -15.25 -6.71 -14.54
N ASN A 756 -14.63 -5.64 -14.01
CA ASN A 756 -14.29 -5.51 -12.60
C ASN A 756 -15.28 -4.65 -11.80
N GLN A 757 -16.44 -4.25 -12.34
CA GLN A 757 -17.39 -3.33 -11.68
C GLN A 757 -17.75 -3.73 -10.23
N GLN A 758 -17.67 -5.02 -9.91
CA GLN A 758 -17.91 -5.55 -8.58
C GLN A 758 -16.83 -5.14 -7.55
N ASP A 759 -15.58 -4.96 -7.99
CA ASP A 759 -14.43 -4.76 -7.10
C ASP A 759 -13.63 -3.50 -7.36
N ILE A 760 -13.91 -2.82 -8.47
CA ILE A 760 -13.12 -1.67 -8.92
C ILE A 760 -13.43 -0.41 -8.12
N ASP A 761 -12.38 0.33 -7.82
CA ASP A 761 -12.45 1.60 -7.09
C ASP A 761 -13.23 2.66 -7.92
N PRO A 762 -14.25 3.33 -7.34
CA PRO A 762 -15.10 4.30 -8.04
C PRO A 762 -14.33 5.46 -8.68
N ASP A 763 -13.16 5.84 -8.16
CA ASP A 763 -12.37 6.95 -8.69
C ASP A 763 -11.60 6.60 -9.97
N VAL A 764 -11.66 5.34 -10.43
CA VAL A 764 -11.10 4.92 -11.73
C VAL A 764 -12.18 4.93 -12.83
N ASP A 765 -13.09 5.90 -12.81
CA ASP A 765 -14.19 6.05 -13.78
C ASP A 765 -13.86 6.92 -15.01
N GLY A 766 -12.63 7.46 -15.06
CA GLY A 766 -12.11 8.29 -16.14
C GLY A 766 -11.87 9.73 -15.70
N ILE A 767 -11.16 10.50 -16.53
CA ILE A 767 -10.89 11.92 -16.27
C ILE A 767 -11.45 12.72 -17.46
N PRO A 768 -12.74 13.08 -17.46
CA PRO A 768 -13.42 13.69 -18.61
C PRO A 768 -12.72 14.94 -19.14
N GLU A 769 -12.06 15.71 -18.27
CA GLU A 769 -11.30 16.92 -18.60
C GLU A 769 -10.09 16.64 -19.49
N LEU A 770 -9.62 15.40 -19.53
CA LEU A 770 -8.46 14.95 -20.31
C LEU A 770 -8.84 13.97 -21.44
N GLN A 771 -10.13 13.62 -21.59
CA GLN A 771 -10.60 12.71 -22.62
C GLN A 771 -10.78 13.43 -23.97
N ASP A 772 -10.66 12.68 -25.07
CA ASP A 772 -10.91 13.15 -26.44
C ASP A 772 -10.21 14.48 -26.78
N ASP A 773 -8.96 14.63 -26.30
CA ASP A 773 -8.12 15.83 -26.43
C ASP A 773 -8.74 17.14 -25.86
N ALA A 774 -9.61 17.04 -24.84
CA ALA A 774 -10.22 18.20 -24.19
C ALA A 774 -9.21 19.18 -23.56
N ASP A 775 -8.13 18.65 -22.97
CA ASP A 775 -6.92 19.39 -22.61
C ASP A 775 -5.68 18.72 -23.23
N PRO A 776 -5.20 19.21 -24.38
CA PRO A 776 -4.07 18.61 -25.09
C PRO A 776 -2.74 18.61 -24.32
N GLN A 777 -2.63 19.40 -23.23
CA GLN A 777 -1.41 19.49 -22.42
C GLN A 777 -1.53 18.77 -21.07
N GLY A 778 -2.74 18.49 -20.60
CA GLY A 778 -2.97 18.01 -19.23
C GLY A 778 -2.27 16.68 -18.91
N ILE A 779 -2.26 15.73 -19.86
CA ILE A 779 -1.54 14.46 -19.70
C ILE A 779 -0.03 14.70 -19.53
N ASP A 780 0.56 15.53 -20.40
CA ASP A 780 1.99 15.84 -20.35
C ASP A 780 2.35 16.63 -19.08
N ASP A 781 1.47 17.52 -18.62
CA ASP A 781 1.62 18.25 -17.37
C ASP A 781 1.66 17.30 -16.16
N ILE A 782 0.74 16.34 -16.07
CA ILE A 782 0.75 15.28 -15.03
C ILE A 782 2.04 14.46 -15.11
N VAL A 783 2.45 14.04 -16.32
CA VAL A 783 3.71 13.29 -16.50
C VAL A 783 4.92 14.11 -16.04
N ASN A 784 4.95 15.42 -16.31
CA ASN A 784 6.03 16.30 -15.86
C ASN A 784 6.03 16.47 -14.34
N PHE A 785 4.86 16.51 -13.70
CA PHE A 785 4.76 16.44 -12.25
C PHE A 785 5.31 15.11 -11.71
N MET A 786 4.88 13.96 -12.25
CA MET A 786 5.36 12.64 -11.82
C MET A 786 6.88 12.51 -11.94
N LYS A 787 7.49 13.03 -13.01
CA LYS A 787 8.96 13.07 -13.18
C LYS A 787 9.64 13.92 -12.11
N SER A 788 8.99 14.98 -11.62
CA SER A 788 9.51 15.83 -10.54
C SER A 788 9.58 15.14 -9.17
N LEU A 789 9.03 13.93 -9.04
CA LEU A 789 9.14 13.06 -7.86
C LEU A 789 10.41 12.18 -7.89
N THR A 790 11.31 12.38 -8.86
CA THR A 790 12.55 11.61 -8.99
C THR A 790 13.72 12.33 -8.37
N ASP A 791 14.38 11.69 -7.41
CA ASP A 791 15.56 12.20 -6.73
C ASP A 791 16.82 11.96 -7.59
N ASP A 792 17.62 13.02 -7.78
CA ASP A 792 18.85 12.91 -8.58
C ASP A 792 19.89 12.00 -7.92
N ARG A 793 19.86 11.81 -6.60
CA ARG A 793 20.72 10.82 -5.94
C ARG A 793 20.40 9.41 -6.41
N VAL A 794 19.13 9.09 -6.67
CA VAL A 794 18.72 7.80 -7.25
C VAL A 794 19.15 7.74 -8.72
N ARG A 795 18.82 8.78 -9.50
CA ARG A 795 19.16 8.86 -10.94
C ARG A 795 20.64 8.64 -11.23
N PHE A 796 21.51 9.15 -10.36
CA PHE A 796 22.96 9.05 -10.47
C PHE A 796 23.58 8.04 -9.50
N GLN A 797 22.79 7.21 -8.80
CA GLN A 797 23.29 6.16 -7.90
C GLN A 797 24.24 6.70 -6.81
N LYS A 798 24.01 7.93 -6.35
CA LYS A 798 24.78 8.57 -5.29
C LYS A 798 24.37 8.02 -3.94
N ALA A 799 25.24 8.15 -2.94
CA ALA A 799 24.89 7.75 -1.58
C ALA A 799 23.54 8.37 -1.13
N PRO A 800 22.66 7.58 -0.50
CA PRO A 800 22.86 6.20 -0.02
C PRO A 800 22.60 5.07 -1.04
N PHE A 801 22.34 5.39 -2.31
CA PHE A 801 21.98 4.45 -3.39
C PHE A 801 23.18 3.85 -4.13
N ASP A 802 24.41 4.13 -3.68
CA ASP A 802 25.62 3.50 -4.20
C ASP A 802 25.70 2.01 -3.85
N HIS A 803 26.39 1.20 -4.66
CA HIS A 803 26.29 -0.25 -4.53
C HIS A 803 27.53 -1.04 -5.00
N PRO A 804 27.71 -2.27 -4.50
CA PRO A 804 28.64 -3.25 -5.08
C PRO A 804 28.31 -3.62 -6.52
N GLU A 805 29.27 -4.24 -7.20
CA GLU A 805 29.08 -4.83 -8.52
C GLU A 805 28.04 -5.94 -8.50
N LEU A 806 27.33 -6.13 -9.62
CA LEU A 806 26.41 -7.24 -9.81
C LEU A 806 26.60 -7.89 -11.18
N ILE A 807 26.56 -9.22 -11.22
CA ILE A 807 26.71 -10.01 -12.44
C ILE A 807 25.40 -10.75 -12.68
N VAL A 808 24.57 -10.26 -13.61
CA VAL A 808 23.19 -10.75 -13.77
C VAL A 808 22.98 -11.49 -15.09
N PRO A 809 22.15 -12.54 -15.09
CA PRO A 809 21.65 -13.16 -16.32
C PRO A 809 20.78 -12.18 -17.13
N ASP A 810 20.91 -12.19 -18.45
CA ASP A 810 20.09 -11.42 -19.39
C ASP A 810 19.83 -12.27 -20.65
N GLY A 811 18.99 -13.28 -20.47
CA GLY A 811 18.70 -14.29 -21.50
C GLY A 811 19.72 -15.42 -21.59
N HIS A 812 19.71 -16.12 -22.72
CA HIS A 812 20.38 -17.40 -22.93
C HIS A 812 20.93 -17.54 -24.37
N SER A 813 22.05 -18.24 -24.53
CA SER A 813 22.79 -18.37 -25.81
C SER A 813 22.81 -19.79 -26.39
N GLY A 814 22.33 -20.78 -25.63
CA GLY A 814 22.36 -22.19 -26.03
C GLY A 814 21.90 -23.09 -24.90
N VAL A 815 22.26 -24.38 -24.97
CA VAL A 815 21.89 -25.39 -23.96
C VAL A 815 23.14 -26.12 -23.49
N GLU A 816 23.26 -26.32 -22.18
CA GLU A 816 24.31 -27.08 -21.52
C GLU A 816 23.70 -27.94 -20.40
N ASN A 817 23.90 -29.26 -20.45
CA ASN A 817 23.41 -30.22 -19.44
C ASN A 817 21.89 -30.11 -19.14
N GLY A 818 21.07 -29.92 -20.18
CA GLY A 818 19.62 -29.79 -20.03
C GLY A 818 19.16 -28.44 -19.46
N ILE A 819 20.05 -27.45 -19.39
CA ILE A 819 19.77 -26.10 -18.91
C ILE A 819 20.12 -25.10 -20.01
N ALA A 820 19.31 -24.06 -20.19
CA ALA A 820 19.63 -22.95 -21.08
C ALA A 820 20.81 -22.16 -20.50
N LYS A 821 21.85 -21.95 -21.29
CA LYS A 821 23.09 -21.28 -20.87
C LYS A 821 22.89 -19.77 -20.81
N ASP A 822 23.00 -19.20 -19.61
CA ASP A 822 22.89 -17.76 -19.38
C ASP A 822 23.82 -16.93 -20.27
N VAL A 823 23.29 -15.85 -20.80
CA VAL A 823 24.06 -14.66 -21.21
C VAL A 823 24.15 -13.76 -19.99
N ILE A 824 25.33 -13.22 -19.72
CA ILE A 824 25.62 -12.48 -18.49
C ILE A 824 25.96 -11.03 -18.84
N ILE A 825 25.41 -10.09 -18.08
CA ILE A 825 25.78 -8.68 -18.11
C ILE A 825 26.34 -8.26 -16.75
N GLN A 826 27.21 -7.25 -16.76
CA GLN A 826 27.83 -6.69 -15.56
C GLN A 826 27.23 -5.31 -15.28
N ILE A 827 26.74 -5.12 -14.06
CA ILE A 827 26.42 -3.82 -13.47
C ILE A 827 27.62 -3.42 -12.61
N PRO A 828 28.34 -2.34 -12.96
CA PRO A 828 29.57 -1.96 -12.26
C PRO A 828 29.30 -1.51 -10.82
N ALA A 829 30.29 -1.66 -9.94
CA ALA A 829 30.22 -1.08 -8.60
C ALA A 829 30.23 0.45 -8.67
N VAL A 830 29.37 1.11 -7.89
CA VAL A 830 29.25 2.56 -7.82
C VAL A 830 29.63 3.05 -6.43
N GLY A 831 30.37 4.16 -6.34
CA GLY A 831 30.76 4.80 -5.08
C GLY A 831 29.80 5.90 -4.65
N ARG A 832 30.03 6.46 -3.46
CA ARG A 832 29.18 7.52 -2.88
C ARG A 832 28.89 8.72 -3.78
N ASP A 833 29.81 9.04 -4.70
CA ASP A 833 29.73 10.21 -5.59
C ASP A 833 28.83 9.96 -6.82
N GLY A 834 28.37 8.72 -7.00
CA GLY A 834 27.48 8.30 -8.07
C GLY A 834 28.19 7.72 -9.30
N GLY A 835 27.39 7.27 -10.25
CA GLY A 835 27.79 6.67 -11.51
C GLY A 835 27.10 7.32 -12.71
N GLU A 836 26.96 6.57 -13.79
CA GLU A 836 26.21 7.01 -14.97
C GLU A 836 24.73 7.24 -14.64
N ARG A 837 24.07 8.09 -15.43
CA ARG A 837 22.62 8.28 -15.32
C ARG A 837 21.90 6.96 -15.61
N ILE A 838 21.04 6.54 -14.69
CA ILE A 838 20.06 5.48 -14.95
C ILE A 838 19.11 5.95 -16.05
N ARG A 839 18.96 5.15 -17.10
CA ARG A 839 18.00 5.40 -18.17
C ARG A 839 16.60 5.00 -17.73
N ALA A 840 15.60 5.75 -18.16
CA ALA A 840 14.21 5.35 -17.95
C ALA A 840 13.89 4.13 -18.82
N PHE A 841 12.93 3.29 -18.40
CA PHE A 841 12.54 2.09 -19.16
C PHE A 841 12.17 2.39 -20.61
N GLU A 842 11.44 3.50 -20.83
CA GLU A 842 11.11 4.00 -22.16
C GLU A 842 12.35 4.21 -23.05
N GLU A 843 13.46 4.71 -22.51
CA GLU A 843 14.71 4.92 -23.25
C GLU A 843 15.47 3.61 -23.51
N ILE A 844 15.23 2.58 -22.69
CA ILE A 844 15.91 1.28 -22.76
C ILE A 844 15.26 0.39 -23.82
N VAL A 845 13.93 0.47 -23.96
CA VAL A 845 13.13 -0.42 -24.82
C VAL A 845 12.88 0.11 -26.24
N GLN A 846 13.17 1.39 -26.49
CA GLN A 846 13.31 1.97 -27.84
C GLN A 846 14.45 1.27 -28.60
#